data_AF-A0A7W9KLQ6-F1
#
_entry.id   AF-A0A7W9KLQ6-F1
#
_cell.length_a   1.000
_cell.length_b   1.000
_cell.length_c   1.000
_cell.angle_alpha   90.00
_cell.angle_beta   90.00
_cell.angle_gamma   90.00
#
_symmetry.space_group_name_H-M   'P 1'
#
loop_
_entity.id
_entity.type
_entity.pdbx_description
1 polymer ?
#
loop_
_entity_poly.entity_id
_entity_poly.type
_entity_poly.pdbx_seq_one_letter_code
_entity_poly.pdbx_strand_id
1 'polypeptide(L)'
;MGGTRNEYTGDNTGMLIQAGSIEYLHVERACARPLDVGDIRVKDELPRTLDLGNPLCLGREKELDRLAEALAEGRNVQLFGPAGIGKTTLLRHAAHRNLLTVPDMQAIVWTASLLPDADEILRAVLDACCDFPADRPIPSTVLRQAMTGLRALVIIENPRCPAAELAAVLGAMPRSVFVVATDRSDLRGGRDVRVLLAGLPVKASRELLRSRFDQRLPAAVRQQVTELCAGYGQHPGKVALLGDYLAQARQQNTLPEGLGPDETKVIVPRLIGWLAEHPRAAVLTLAALENTEWGWPLLATVAEIPTQATVETLRGTTLLAEGERFRLAAGIAGLIPAELRLDVEAVTGRITSWVTETVDAQQVAAEIMVIEQALQANLDADRHDVALALARAAATKLVSARHWGAWGRVLALGLQAALGADSVRDQVYFRYSIAARKYADGKVEEAFELVVALMSDGLDTVDDVAADRIRRLADQVGYRGDAPTEQVTGLLGLLRQAQVAAMKVPAPVQQFVVSHPQVLRVAGAISLVSALVAALLTSSSHPPTTAAEPNPGQPVVVDTTTPGSSPTTGFPGGPTTTGASTTAGATPIGDPITSGGRPGPTTGNGNGGGPGPQSPPPTTLSWGFARDDHRRTDGQPDDLTAYDPATPNYQANWTWGIWMMQSPPSAEHPTGTRLGTGRQRIRMPLAGTPGGTVTVTALDTGATGSYCQPEQWRQDGAAEIVDVRCFTRTGAVSDVPFLVFFAAGSGANPIAAPGTRSYVVDDQPGATAFAPDWQHGRNAGQVVRTGVGRYTAELAGAATGVVELAAIGSAPRHCSIAGRHGDSVDVACVDTSGAAADTAFAASAASGQNLLDDNRKLVGDYVVTGGGQWGLVTFSRTATGKYTARLGNGYSPSTMHVTAEGVGNYCALTGMNETTRNDSYVYLACYAANGTLTDTNLDLLYTSTRIY
;
A
#
# COMPACT_ATOMS: atom_id res chain seq x y z
N MET A 1 -65.30 22.61 8.68
CA MET A 1 -65.53 24.08 8.71
C MET A 1 -64.82 24.65 9.92
N GLY A 2 -64.06 25.73 9.74
CA GLY A 2 -63.37 26.48 10.79
C GLY A 2 -61.85 26.30 10.78
N GLY A 3 -61.17 26.98 9.86
CA GLY A 3 -59.71 27.04 9.82
C GLY A 3 -59.14 28.12 10.74
N THR A 4 -57.88 27.96 11.08
CA THR A 4 -57.00 29.05 11.55
C THR A 4 -55.71 28.98 10.75
N ARG A 5 -55.60 29.89 9.79
CA ARG A 5 -54.32 30.42 9.30
C ARG A 5 -53.56 30.92 10.52
N ASN A 6 -52.36 30.41 10.77
CA ASN A 6 -51.38 31.13 11.57
C ASN A 6 -50.29 31.66 10.64
N GLU A 7 -50.12 32.96 10.74
CA GLU A 7 -49.20 33.80 10.01
C GLU A 7 -47.75 33.40 10.30
N TYR A 8 -46.94 33.45 9.24
CA TYR A 8 -45.48 33.41 9.31
C TYR A 8 -44.99 34.66 10.05
N THR A 9 -44.64 34.52 11.33
CA THR A 9 -43.73 35.42 12.01
C THR A 9 -42.48 34.63 12.38
N GLY A 10 -41.36 35.03 11.80
CA GLY A 10 -40.08 34.33 11.90
C GLY A 10 -39.61 34.20 13.35
N ASP A 11 -39.38 32.96 13.76
CA ASP A 11 -38.57 32.63 14.92
C ASP A 11 -37.93 31.25 14.71
N ASN A 12 -36.83 31.20 13.94
CA ASN A 12 -36.05 29.96 13.71
C ASN A 12 -35.52 29.38 15.04
N THR A 13 -35.44 30.20 16.09
CA THR A 13 -34.96 29.85 17.42
C THR A 13 -35.88 28.87 18.15
N GLY A 14 -37.21 29.01 18.06
CA GLY A 14 -38.17 28.12 18.73
C GLY A 14 -38.26 26.72 18.10
N MET A 15 -38.12 26.63 16.78
CA MET A 15 -38.13 25.36 16.05
C MET A 15 -36.83 24.56 16.25
N LEU A 16 -35.69 25.26 16.41
CA LEU A 16 -34.39 24.67 16.75
C LEU A 16 -34.31 24.13 18.19
N ILE A 17 -35.02 24.73 19.14
CA ILE A 17 -35.11 24.27 20.54
C ILE A 17 -36.00 23.01 20.63
N GLN A 18 -37.13 22.96 19.93
CA GLN A 18 -37.96 21.75 19.86
C GLN A 18 -37.26 20.58 19.17
N ALA A 19 -36.51 20.84 18.09
CA ALA A 19 -35.74 19.81 17.40
C ALA A 19 -34.67 19.18 18.30
N GLY A 20 -33.93 20.00 19.07
CA GLY A 20 -32.93 19.52 20.03
C GLY A 20 -33.54 18.60 21.09
N SER A 21 -34.66 18.97 21.71
CA SER A 21 -35.31 18.13 22.75
C SER A 21 -35.78 16.76 22.23
N ILE A 22 -36.15 16.66 20.94
CA ILE A 22 -36.58 15.40 20.31
C ILE A 22 -35.40 14.46 20.05
N GLU A 23 -34.24 14.99 19.67
CA GLU A 23 -33.05 14.18 19.38
C GLU A 23 -32.58 13.41 20.62
N TYR A 24 -32.43 14.08 21.77
CA TYR A 24 -32.02 13.45 23.02
C TYR A 24 -33.04 12.42 23.54
N LEU A 25 -34.33 12.61 23.25
CA LEU A 25 -35.37 11.65 23.62
C LEU A 25 -35.24 10.32 22.86
N HIS A 26 -34.84 10.35 21.59
CA HIS A 26 -34.60 9.13 20.82
C HIS A 26 -33.42 8.33 21.38
N VAL A 27 -32.36 9.03 21.82
CA VAL A 27 -31.19 8.44 22.49
C VAL A 27 -31.62 7.71 23.77
N GLU A 28 -32.31 8.40 24.68
CA GLU A 28 -32.76 7.79 25.95
C GLU A 28 -33.67 6.58 25.73
N ARG A 29 -34.63 6.67 24.80
CA ARG A 29 -35.54 5.55 24.49
C ARG A 29 -34.79 4.33 23.95
N ALA A 30 -33.79 4.55 23.10
CA ALA A 30 -32.96 3.45 22.59
C ALA A 30 -32.11 2.82 23.71
N CYS A 31 -31.57 3.63 24.62
CA CYS A 31 -30.68 3.17 25.70
C CYS A 31 -31.42 2.56 26.90
N ALA A 32 -32.71 2.88 27.10
CA ALA A 32 -33.45 2.45 28.29
C ALA A 32 -33.74 0.94 28.34
N ARG A 33 -33.83 0.26 27.20
CA ARG A 33 -34.22 -1.16 27.15
C ARG A 33 -33.62 -1.90 25.93
N PRO A 34 -32.29 -2.09 25.87
CA PRO A 34 -31.67 -2.93 24.86
C PRO A 34 -32.14 -4.40 24.95
N LEU A 35 -31.94 -5.17 23.88
CA LEU A 35 -32.21 -6.62 23.86
C LEU A 35 -31.25 -7.38 24.77
N ASP A 36 -31.75 -8.45 25.40
CA ASP A 36 -30.95 -9.47 26.08
C ASP A 36 -30.86 -10.72 25.20
N VAL A 37 -29.87 -11.59 25.44
CA VAL A 37 -29.63 -12.81 24.67
C VAL A 37 -30.85 -13.74 24.68
N GLY A 38 -31.62 -13.75 25.78
CA GLY A 38 -32.86 -14.55 25.88
C GLY A 38 -34.00 -14.08 24.97
N ASP A 39 -33.92 -12.86 24.42
CA ASP A 39 -34.89 -12.32 23.48
C ASP A 39 -34.65 -12.79 22.03
N ILE A 40 -33.50 -13.40 21.75
CA ILE A 40 -33.07 -13.84 20.41
C ILE A 40 -33.37 -15.33 20.26
N ARG A 41 -34.09 -15.70 19.20
CA ARG A 41 -34.43 -17.09 18.88
C ARG A 41 -33.94 -17.46 17.49
N VAL A 42 -33.40 -18.67 17.33
CA VAL A 42 -33.07 -19.19 16.00
C VAL A 42 -34.37 -19.46 15.23
N LYS A 43 -34.42 -19.07 13.95
CA LYS A 43 -35.58 -19.31 13.08
C LYS A 43 -35.81 -20.81 12.87
N ASP A 44 -37.07 -21.19 12.73
CA ASP A 44 -37.46 -22.57 12.39
C ASP A 44 -36.98 -22.95 10.97
N GLU A 45 -37.08 -22.00 10.03
CA GLU A 45 -36.59 -22.14 8.66
C GLU A 45 -35.29 -21.37 8.47
N LEU A 46 -34.21 -22.10 8.22
CA LEU A 46 -32.88 -21.56 7.99
C LEU A 46 -32.54 -21.59 6.49
N PRO A 47 -31.76 -20.61 5.98
CA PRO A 47 -31.34 -20.60 4.58
C PRO A 47 -30.38 -21.76 4.32
N ARG A 48 -30.79 -22.78 3.56
CA ARG A 48 -29.97 -23.98 3.29
C ARG A 48 -29.39 -24.03 1.88
N THR A 49 -29.85 -23.14 1.00
CA THR A 49 -29.45 -23.07 -0.40
C THR A 49 -29.30 -21.62 -0.81
N LEU A 50 -28.41 -21.38 -1.76
CA LEU A 50 -28.20 -20.07 -2.36
C LEU A 50 -28.51 -20.17 -3.86
N ASP A 51 -29.57 -19.51 -4.32
CA ASP A 51 -29.84 -19.38 -5.76
C ASP A 51 -29.31 -18.04 -6.26
N LEU A 52 -28.10 -18.05 -6.82
CA LEU A 52 -27.37 -16.85 -7.24
C LEU A 52 -27.18 -16.79 -8.76
N GLY A 53 -27.95 -17.61 -9.49
CA GLY A 53 -27.84 -17.80 -10.93
C GLY A 53 -26.74 -18.78 -11.33
N ASN A 54 -26.59 -19.00 -12.65
CA ASN A 54 -25.56 -19.87 -13.23
C ASN A 54 -24.46 -19.02 -13.90
N PRO A 55 -23.44 -18.56 -13.16
CA PRO A 55 -22.36 -17.78 -13.74
C PRO A 55 -21.44 -18.67 -14.58
N LEU A 56 -20.95 -18.11 -15.69
CA LEU A 56 -19.93 -18.73 -16.50
C LEU A 56 -18.58 -18.72 -15.75
N CYS A 57 -18.20 -19.86 -15.18
CA CYS A 57 -16.93 -20.05 -14.49
C CYS A 57 -16.04 -20.98 -15.33
N LEU A 58 -14.96 -20.44 -15.89
CA LEU A 58 -14.09 -21.15 -16.85
C LEU A 58 -12.71 -21.39 -16.24
N GLY A 59 -12.15 -22.59 -16.39
CA GLY A 59 -10.75 -22.87 -16.05
C GLY A 59 -10.42 -22.76 -14.56
N ARG A 60 -11.39 -23.04 -13.70
CA ARG A 60 -11.31 -22.94 -12.22
C ARG A 60 -11.55 -24.27 -11.52
N GLU A 61 -11.41 -25.38 -12.24
CA GLU A 61 -11.75 -26.71 -11.74
C GLU A 61 -10.92 -27.07 -10.50
N LYS A 62 -9.62 -26.79 -10.52
CA LYS A 62 -8.73 -27.08 -9.38
C LYS A 62 -9.06 -26.26 -8.13
N GLU A 63 -9.39 -24.98 -8.31
CA GLU A 63 -9.76 -24.10 -7.21
C GLU A 63 -11.13 -24.48 -6.61
N LEU A 64 -12.08 -24.91 -7.46
CA LEU A 64 -13.38 -25.43 -7.03
C LEU A 64 -13.23 -26.74 -6.24
N ASP A 65 -12.41 -27.67 -6.72
CA ASP A 65 -12.14 -28.93 -6.03
C ASP A 65 -11.54 -28.69 -4.64
N ARG A 66 -10.55 -27.78 -4.56
CA ARG A 66 -9.89 -27.43 -3.29
C ARG A 66 -10.82 -26.72 -2.31
N LEU A 67 -11.72 -25.86 -2.81
CA LEU A 67 -12.77 -25.23 -1.99
C LEU A 67 -13.70 -26.31 -1.43
N ALA A 68 -14.19 -27.21 -2.28
CA ALA A 68 -15.10 -28.28 -1.87
C ALA A 68 -14.46 -29.24 -0.86
N GLU A 69 -13.20 -29.65 -1.08
CA GLU A 69 -12.44 -30.51 -0.16
C GLU A 69 -12.29 -29.87 1.22
N ALA A 70 -11.90 -28.59 1.27
CA ALA A 70 -11.73 -27.87 2.53
C ALA A 70 -13.05 -27.72 3.31
N LEU A 71 -14.15 -27.46 2.61
CA LEU A 71 -15.49 -27.38 3.22
C LEU A 71 -15.97 -28.74 3.72
N ALA A 72 -15.68 -29.83 3.00
CA ALA A 72 -15.98 -31.19 3.44
C ALA A 72 -15.20 -31.56 4.72
N GLU A 73 -13.99 -31.04 4.90
CA GLU A 73 -13.19 -31.17 6.13
C GLU A 73 -13.68 -30.26 7.29
N GLY A 74 -14.69 -29.42 7.07
CA GLY A 74 -15.18 -28.46 8.07
C GLY A 74 -14.19 -27.34 8.37
N ARG A 75 -13.32 -26.99 7.41
CA ARG A 75 -12.29 -25.98 7.58
C ARG A 75 -12.72 -24.65 6.99
N ASN A 76 -12.33 -23.58 7.66
CA ASN A 76 -12.43 -22.24 7.11
C ASN A 76 -11.59 -22.12 5.84
N VAL A 77 -12.11 -21.41 4.85
CA VAL A 77 -11.46 -21.20 3.56
C VAL A 77 -11.24 -19.71 3.34
N GLN A 78 -10.00 -19.35 3.02
CA GLN A 78 -9.68 -18.03 2.50
C GLN A 78 -9.51 -18.12 0.99
N LEU A 79 -10.48 -17.56 0.26
CA LEU A 79 -10.43 -17.42 -1.19
C LEU A 79 -9.73 -16.11 -1.55
N PHE A 80 -8.53 -16.22 -2.10
CA PHE A 80 -7.62 -15.08 -2.19
C PHE A 80 -7.22 -14.79 -3.64
N GLY A 81 -7.14 -13.50 -3.96
CA GLY A 81 -6.56 -13.03 -5.21
C GLY A 81 -7.02 -11.62 -5.58
N PRO A 82 -6.43 -11.01 -6.62
CA PRO A 82 -6.68 -9.62 -6.99
C PRO A 82 -8.16 -9.29 -7.25
N ALA A 83 -8.51 -8.02 -7.15
CA ALA A 83 -9.83 -7.56 -7.56
C ALA A 83 -10.07 -7.84 -9.06
N GLY A 84 -11.27 -8.34 -9.41
CA GLY A 84 -11.61 -8.73 -10.79
C GLY A 84 -11.04 -10.09 -11.26
N ILE A 85 -10.42 -10.88 -10.38
CA ILE A 85 -9.88 -12.21 -10.71
C ILE A 85 -10.95 -13.32 -10.85
N GLY A 86 -12.18 -13.05 -10.38
CA GLY A 86 -13.32 -13.98 -10.45
C GLY A 86 -13.68 -14.69 -9.14
N LYS A 87 -13.30 -14.16 -7.97
CA LYS A 87 -13.64 -14.73 -6.64
C LYS A 87 -15.16 -14.93 -6.49
N THR A 88 -15.93 -13.86 -6.68
CA THR A 88 -17.40 -13.88 -6.61
C THR A 88 -18.00 -14.83 -7.64
N THR A 89 -17.48 -14.83 -8.88
CA THR A 89 -17.91 -15.76 -9.94
C THR A 89 -17.69 -17.22 -9.54
N LEU A 90 -16.54 -17.55 -8.93
CA LEU A 90 -16.24 -18.90 -8.44
C LEU A 90 -17.21 -19.30 -7.31
N LEU A 91 -17.45 -18.43 -6.33
CA LEU A 91 -18.38 -18.72 -5.23
C LEU A 91 -19.82 -18.88 -5.70
N ARG A 92 -20.28 -18.04 -6.63
CA ARG A 92 -21.63 -18.15 -7.22
C ARG A 92 -21.75 -19.45 -8.03
N HIS A 93 -20.68 -19.84 -8.74
CA HIS A 93 -20.65 -21.12 -9.45
C HIS A 93 -20.66 -22.30 -8.48
N ALA A 94 -19.90 -22.24 -7.39
CA ALA A 94 -19.89 -23.24 -6.34
C ALA A 94 -21.27 -23.37 -5.67
N ALA A 95 -21.96 -22.25 -5.41
CA ALA A 95 -23.34 -22.24 -4.93
C ALA A 95 -24.29 -22.93 -5.92
N HIS A 96 -24.25 -22.55 -7.20
CA HIS A 96 -25.07 -23.16 -8.25
C HIS A 96 -24.86 -24.66 -8.40
N ARG A 97 -23.62 -25.12 -8.22
CA ARG A 97 -23.23 -26.54 -8.25
C ARG A 97 -23.44 -27.28 -6.93
N ASN A 98 -23.98 -26.62 -5.89
CA ASN A 98 -24.13 -27.14 -4.52
C ASN A 98 -22.82 -27.62 -3.88
N LEU A 99 -21.69 -26.99 -4.23
CA LEU A 99 -20.36 -27.28 -3.68
C LEU A 99 -20.11 -26.58 -2.34
N LEU A 100 -20.93 -25.58 -1.97
CA LEU A 100 -20.85 -24.86 -0.70
C LEU A 100 -21.57 -25.64 0.41
N THR A 101 -21.13 -26.88 0.66
CA THR A 101 -21.76 -27.79 1.62
C THR A 101 -20.74 -28.20 2.67
N VAL A 102 -21.12 -28.08 3.94
CA VAL A 102 -20.30 -28.48 5.10
C VAL A 102 -21.13 -29.44 5.98
N PRO A 103 -20.57 -30.56 6.45
CA PRO A 103 -21.25 -31.44 7.39
C PRO A 103 -21.74 -30.69 8.64
N ASP A 104 -22.90 -31.07 9.16
CA ASP A 104 -23.50 -30.55 10.41
C ASP A 104 -23.83 -29.04 10.45
N MET A 105 -23.71 -28.32 9.34
CA MET A 105 -24.18 -26.92 9.22
C MET A 105 -25.68 -26.86 8.94
N GLN A 106 -26.37 -25.93 9.60
CA GLN A 106 -27.83 -25.78 9.53
C GLN A 106 -28.27 -24.66 8.57
N ALA A 107 -27.37 -23.72 8.30
CA ALA A 107 -27.59 -22.56 7.46
C ALA A 107 -26.38 -22.27 6.55
N ILE A 108 -26.63 -21.62 5.43
CA ILE A 108 -25.65 -20.99 4.56
C ILE A 108 -26.02 -19.52 4.46
N VAL A 109 -25.11 -18.64 4.87
CA VAL A 109 -25.33 -17.19 4.87
C VAL A 109 -24.27 -16.53 3.99
N TRP A 110 -24.72 -15.82 2.97
CA TRP A 110 -23.86 -14.95 2.17
C TRP A 110 -24.09 -13.51 2.61
N THR A 111 -23.11 -12.90 3.27
CA THR A 111 -23.26 -11.53 3.79
C THR A 111 -23.13 -10.50 2.67
N ALA A 112 -23.62 -9.28 2.89
CA ALA A 112 -23.27 -8.17 2.01
C ALA A 112 -21.73 -8.05 1.88
N SER A 113 -21.27 -7.54 0.74
CA SER A 113 -19.83 -7.30 0.55
C SER A 113 -19.40 -6.04 1.31
N LEU A 114 -18.09 -5.91 1.57
CA LEU A 114 -17.48 -4.65 2.03
C LEU A 114 -17.96 -4.16 3.40
N LEU A 115 -18.53 -5.04 4.22
CA LEU A 115 -18.98 -4.73 5.57
C LEU A 115 -17.84 -4.11 6.40
N PRO A 116 -18.11 -3.00 7.12
CA PRO A 116 -17.08 -2.14 7.71
C PRO A 116 -16.39 -2.76 8.92
N ASP A 117 -17.11 -3.53 9.73
CA ASP A 117 -16.62 -4.08 10.99
C ASP A 117 -17.18 -5.47 11.32
N ALA A 118 -16.71 -6.04 12.43
CA ALA A 118 -17.17 -7.33 12.94
C ALA A 118 -18.67 -7.38 13.29
N ASP A 119 -19.23 -6.29 13.83
CA ASP A 119 -20.61 -6.28 14.32
C ASP A 119 -21.60 -6.30 13.16
N GLU A 120 -21.31 -5.61 12.05
CA GLU A 120 -22.15 -5.67 10.85
C GLU A 120 -22.13 -7.07 10.20
N ILE A 121 -20.98 -7.76 10.24
CA ILE A 121 -20.90 -9.15 9.77
C ILE A 121 -21.76 -10.07 10.65
N LEU A 122 -21.62 -9.98 11.97
CA LEU A 122 -22.41 -10.79 12.90
C LEU A 122 -23.89 -10.45 12.84
N ARG A 123 -24.24 -9.18 12.62
CA ARG A 123 -25.62 -8.72 12.43
C ARG A 123 -26.23 -9.28 11.16
N ALA A 124 -25.52 -9.29 10.04
CA ALA A 124 -26.00 -9.94 8.82
C ALA A 124 -26.31 -11.43 9.01
N VAL A 125 -25.49 -12.14 9.80
CA VAL A 125 -25.74 -13.55 10.16
C VAL A 125 -26.93 -13.69 11.10
N LEU A 126 -27.03 -12.82 12.11
CA LEU A 126 -28.17 -12.79 13.04
C LEU A 126 -29.48 -12.55 12.29
N ASP A 127 -29.55 -11.53 11.42
CA ASP A 127 -30.75 -11.17 10.66
C ASP A 127 -31.19 -12.33 9.75
N ALA A 128 -30.24 -13.08 9.20
CA ALA A 128 -30.51 -14.28 8.40
C ALA A 128 -31.05 -15.44 9.25
N CYS A 129 -30.47 -15.70 10.43
CA CYS A 129 -30.69 -16.94 11.18
C CYS A 129 -31.63 -16.83 12.39
N CYS A 130 -31.93 -15.62 12.87
CA CYS A 130 -32.62 -15.42 14.13
C CYS A 130 -33.81 -14.44 14.03
N ASP A 131 -34.82 -14.67 14.85
CA ASP A 131 -35.92 -13.76 15.14
C ASP A 131 -35.66 -13.04 16.47
N PHE A 132 -35.92 -11.74 16.48
CA PHE A 132 -35.84 -10.90 17.66
C PHE A 132 -36.79 -9.69 17.52
N PRO A 133 -37.23 -9.08 18.62
CA PRO A 133 -38.07 -7.89 18.58
C PRO A 133 -37.40 -6.72 17.85
N ALA A 134 -37.97 -6.31 16.71
CA ALA A 134 -37.41 -5.26 15.85
C ALA A 134 -37.46 -3.85 16.47
N ASP A 135 -38.16 -3.68 17.59
CA ASP A 135 -38.34 -2.40 18.27
C ASP A 135 -37.20 -2.04 19.24
N ARG A 136 -36.31 -3.00 19.54
CA ARG A 136 -35.22 -2.83 20.50
C ARG A 136 -33.83 -2.99 19.83
N PRO A 137 -32.84 -2.16 20.20
CA PRO A 137 -31.48 -2.29 19.68
C PRO A 137 -30.75 -3.49 20.31
N ILE A 138 -29.74 -4.00 19.60
CA ILE A 138 -28.92 -5.13 20.04
C ILE A 138 -27.52 -4.62 20.43
N PRO A 139 -27.13 -4.66 21.71
CA PRO A 139 -25.77 -4.37 22.13
C PRO A 139 -24.76 -5.35 21.50
N SER A 140 -23.54 -4.88 21.23
CA SER A 140 -22.47 -5.68 20.61
C SER A 140 -22.12 -6.94 21.42
N THR A 141 -22.21 -6.86 22.75
CA THR A 141 -21.96 -8.00 23.66
C THR A 141 -23.02 -9.08 23.50
N VAL A 142 -24.30 -8.68 23.48
CA VAL A 142 -25.46 -9.55 23.26
C VAL A 142 -25.39 -10.18 21.87
N LEU A 143 -25.05 -9.39 20.84
CA LEU A 143 -24.86 -9.87 19.48
C LEU A 143 -23.82 -11.00 19.45
N ARG A 144 -22.62 -10.78 19.99
CA ARG A 144 -21.55 -11.80 20.03
C ARG A 144 -21.95 -13.04 20.81
N GLN A 145 -22.61 -12.88 21.95
CA GLN A 145 -23.03 -14.00 22.78
C GLN A 145 -24.09 -14.86 22.06
N ALA A 146 -25.05 -14.24 21.38
CA ALA A 146 -26.07 -14.94 20.60
C ALA A 146 -25.50 -15.78 19.45
N MET A 147 -24.35 -15.40 18.91
CA MET A 147 -23.67 -16.08 17.79
C MET A 147 -22.99 -17.40 18.19
N THR A 148 -22.65 -17.57 19.48
CA THR A 148 -21.85 -18.72 19.98
C THR A 148 -22.46 -20.09 19.65
N GLY A 149 -23.79 -20.18 19.62
CA GLY A 149 -24.53 -21.43 19.41
C GLY A 149 -24.77 -21.80 17.94
N LEU A 150 -24.62 -20.84 17.02
CA LEU A 150 -25.01 -21.00 15.61
C LEU A 150 -24.02 -21.87 14.83
N ARG A 151 -24.58 -22.68 13.92
CA ARG A 151 -23.87 -23.57 13.00
C ARG A 151 -24.22 -23.19 11.57
N ALA A 152 -23.44 -22.30 10.98
CA ALA A 152 -23.64 -21.83 9.61
C ALA A 152 -22.35 -21.93 8.79
N LEU A 153 -22.50 -22.12 7.49
CA LEU A 153 -21.48 -21.74 6.51
C LEU A 153 -21.65 -20.26 6.20
N VAL A 154 -20.69 -19.42 6.59
CA VAL A 154 -20.75 -17.96 6.41
C VAL A 154 -19.77 -17.52 5.33
N ILE A 155 -20.29 -16.91 4.27
CA ILE A 155 -19.51 -16.38 3.15
C ILE A 155 -19.37 -14.87 3.32
N ILE A 156 -18.13 -14.40 3.41
CA ILE A 156 -17.78 -13.00 3.63
C ILE A 156 -16.96 -12.51 2.44
N GLU A 157 -17.47 -11.52 1.72
CA GLU A 157 -16.80 -10.95 0.55
C GLU A 157 -16.17 -9.59 0.83
N ASN A 158 -14.87 -9.49 0.58
CA ASN A 158 -14.00 -8.32 0.71
C ASN A 158 -14.29 -7.51 1.99
N PRO A 159 -14.19 -8.12 3.20
CA PRO A 159 -14.46 -7.39 4.43
C PRO A 159 -13.49 -6.21 4.56
N ARG A 160 -14.00 -5.05 5.01
CA ARG A 160 -13.16 -3.86 5.25
C ARG A 160 -12.55 -3.85 6.66
N CYS A 161 -13.09 -4.66 7.57
CA CYS A 161 -12.63 -4.75 8.95
C CYS A 161 -11.16 -5.21 9.07
N PRO A 162 -10.40 -4.75 10.09
CA PRO A 162 -9.05 -5.25 10.37
C PRO A 162 -8.99 -6.76 10.62
N ALA A 163 -7.82 -7.38 10.47
CA ALA A 163 -7.63 -8.82 10.70
C ALA A 163 -8.03 -9.27 12.11
N ALA A 164 -7.76 -8.45 13.13
CA ALA A 164 -8.15 -8.73 14.51
C ALA A 164 -9.68 -8.76 14.69
N GLU A 165 -10.41 -7.89 14.00
CA GLU A 165 -11.87 -7.88 14.04
C GLU A 165 -12.47 -9.07 13.32
N LEU A 166 -11.93 -9.44 12.16
CA LEU A 166 -12.35 -10.66 11.47
C LEU A 166 -12.10 -11.90 12.34
N ALA A 167 -10.94 -11.98 13.01
CA ALA A 167 -10.67 -13.05 13.98
C ALA A 167 -11.69 -13.06 15.13
N ALA A 168 -12.17 -11.89 15.57
CA ALA A 168 -13.22 -11.78 16.57
C ALA A 168 -14.60 -12.27 16.06
N VAL A 169 -14.91 -12.10 14.76
CA VAL A 169 -16.10 -12.71 14.13
C VAL A 169 -16.00 -14.24 14.19
N LEU A 170 -14.88 -14.79 13.73
CA LEU A 170 -14.63 -16.23 13.73
C LEU A 170 -14.69 -16.81 15.16
N GLY A 171 -14.12 -16.10 16.13
CA GLY A 171 -14.15 -16.47 17.55
C GLY A 171 -15.55 -16.39 18.18
N ALA A 172 -16.42 -15.51 17.70
CA ALA A 172 -17.81 -15.40 18.18
C ALA A 172 -18.71 -16.55 17.68
N MET A 173 -18.32 -17.27 16.62
CA MET A 173 -19.06 -18.38 16.04
C MET A 173 -18.20 -19.65 15.94
N PRO A 174 -17.75 -20.23 17.06
CA PRO A 174 -16.79 -21.33 17.06
C PRO A 174 -17.32 -22.64 16.44
N ARG A 175 -18.62 -22.74 16.18
CA ARG A 175 -19.29 -23.90 15.58
C ARG A 175 -19.68 -23.69 14.12
N SER A 176 -19.26 -22.59 13.50
CA SER A 176 -19.53 -22.25 12.12
C SER A 176 -18.26 -22.35 11.28
N VAL A 177 -18.43 -22.45 9.96
CA VAL A 177 -17.34 -22.49 8.98
C VAL A 177 -17.41 -21.25 8.10
N PHE A 178 -16.26 -20.67 7.80
CA PHE A 178 -16.18 -19.41 7.08
C PHE A 178 -15.54 -19.56 5.71
N VAL A 179 -16.11 -18.91 4.70
CA VAL A 179 -15.47 -18.67 3.40
C VAL A 179 -15.23 -17.18 3.26
N VAL A 180 -13.98 -16.75 3.41
CA VAL A 180 -13.59 -15.34 3.28
C VAL A 180 -12.97 -15.12 1.91
N ALA A 181 -13.71 -14.47 1.01
CA ALA A 181 -13.19 -14.05 -0.28
C ALA A 181 -12.61 -12.64 -0.18
N THR A 182 -11.33 -12.47 -0.49
CA THR A 182 -10.65 -11.17 -0.30
C THR A 182 -9.47 -10.98 -1.25
N ASP A 183 -9.10 -9.73 -1.51
CA ASP A 183 -7.82 -9.33 -2.13
C ASP A 183 -6.81 -8.80 -1.09
N ARG A 184 -7.16 -8.89 0.20
CA ARG A 184 -6.35 -8.40 1.32
C ARG A 184 -5.44 -9.47 1.88
N SER A 185 -4.14 -9.26 1.74
CA SER A 185 -3.11 -10.19 2.24
C SER A 185 -2.85 -10.09 3.74
N ASP A 186 -3.33 -9.04 4.40
CA ASP A 186 -3.18 -8.83 5.85
C ASP A 186 -4.11 -9.72 6.69
N LEU A 187 -5.15 -10.29 6.08
CA LEU A 187 -6.10 -11.21 6.74
C LEU A 187 -5.53 -12.63 6.92
N ARG A 188 -4.21 -12.78 7.09
CA ARG A 188 -3.54 -14.06 7.32
C ARG A 188 -3.76 -14.52 8.77
N GLY A 189 -4.68 -15.45 8.97
CA GLY A 189 -4.98 -16.08 10.27
C GLY A 189 -4.75 -17.60 10.25
N GLY A 190 -4.47 -18.20 11.41
CA GLY A 190 -4.18 -19.63 11.54
C GLY A 190 -5.43 -20.54 11.54
N ARG A 191 -5.28 -21.73 10.92
CA ARG A 191 -6.24 -22.84 10.67
C ARG A 191 -7.02 -22.83 9.34
N ASP A 192 -6.84 -21.82 8.49
CA ASP A 192 -7.64 -21.68 7.26
C ASP A 192 -6.96 -22.32 6.03
N VAL A 193 -7.73 -23.01 5.16
CA VAL A 193 -7.27 -23.43 3.83
C VAL A 193 -7.25 -22.22 2.91
N ARG A 194 -6.11 -21.94 2.30
CA ARG A 194 -5.99 -20.87 1.30
C ARG A 194 -6.20 -21.42 -0.10
N VAL A 195 -7.14 -20.83 -0.83
CA VAL A 195 -7.38 -21.09 -2.25
C VAL A 195 -7.03 -19.82 -3.02
N LEU A 196 -5.88 -19.84 -3.69
CA LEU A 196 -5.40 -18.72 -4.51
C LEU A 196 -6.02 -18.81 -5.91
N LEU A 197 -6.65 -17.72 -6.38
CA LEU A 197 -7.07 -17.58 -7.76
C LEU A 197 -5.95 -16.93 -8.57
N ALA A 198 -5.32 -17.71 -9.43
CA ALA A 198 -4.36 -17.20 -10.42
C ALA A 198 -5.08 -16.58 -11.63
N GLY A 199 -4.34 -16.09 -12.63
CA GLY A 199 -4.91 -15.79 -13.94
C GLY A 199 -5.61 -16.98 -14.59
N LEU A 200 -6.54 -16.70 -15.50
CA LEU A 200 -7.17 -17.71 -16.34
C LEU A 200 -6.17 -18.29 -17.35
N PRO A 201 -6.21 -19.60 -17.61
CA PRO A 201 -5.50 -20.20 -18.74
C PRO A 201 -5.91 -19.54 -20.07
N VAL A 202 -4.97 -19.43 -21.01
CA VAL A 202 -5.21 -18.77 -22.32
C VAL A 202 -6.47 -19.29 -23.03
N LYS A 203 -6.73 -20.60 -22.94
CA LYS A 203 -7.95 -21.21 -23.50
C LYS A 203 -9.22 -20.63 -22.84
N ALA A 204 -9.26 -20.57 -21.52
CA ALA A 204 -10.37 -20.02 -20.74
C ALA A 204 -10.55 -18.51 -20.98
N SER A 205 -9.46 -17.74 -21.08
CA SER A 205 -9.52 -16.31 -21.43
C SER A 205 -10.14 -16.08 -22.81
N ARG A 206 -9.78 -16.90 -23.80
CA ARG A 206 -10.37 -16.82 -25.15
C ARG A 206 -11.84 -17.19 -25.16
N GLU A 207 -12.23 -18.17 -24.35
CA GLU A 207 -13.62 -18.59 -24.22
C GLU A 207 -14.47 -17.53 -23.50
N LEU A 208 -13.94 -16.89 -22.47
CA LEU A 208 -14.56 -15.73 -21.81
C LEU A 208 -14.77 -14.58 -22.78
N LEU A 209 -13.76 -14.24 -23.60
CA LEU A 209 -13.93 -13.23 -24.65
C LEU A 209 -15.06 -13.62 -25.61
N ARG A 210 -15.05 -14.87 -26.11
CA ARG A 210 -16.06 -15.36 -27.06
C ARG A 210 -17.48 -15.35 -26.50
N SER A 211 -17.64 -15.62 -25.20
CA SER A 211 -18.96 -15.54 -24.56
C SER A 211 -19.56 -14.13 -24.60
N ARG A 212 -18.72 -13.08 -24.76
CA ARG A 212 -19.15 -11.69 -24.87
C ARG A 212 -19.13 -11.19 -26.32
N PHE A 213 -18.18 -11.66 -27.13
CA PHE A 213 -18.04 -11.29 -28.53
C PHE A 213 -17.46 -12.42 -29.39
N ASP A 214 -18.28 -12.96 -30.30
CA ASP A 214 -17.91 -14.08 -31.19
C ASP A 214 -17.95 -13.73 -32.69
N GLN A 215 -18.03 -12.44 -33.04
CA GLN A 215 -18.06 -12.01 -34.44
C GLN A 215 -16.65 -11.89 -35.05
N ARG A 216 -16.59 -11.82 -36.39
CA ARG A 216 -15.32 -11.66 -37.13
C ARG A 216 -14.73 -10.26 -36.94
N LEU A 217 -13.48 -10.21 -36.48
CA LEU A 217 -12.68 -8.98 -36.43
C LEU A 217 -11.81 -8.79 -37.69
N PRO A 218 -11.50 -7.54 -38.08
CA PRO A 218 -10.44 -7.24 -39.05
C PRO A 218 -9.11 -7.90 -38.66
N ALA A 219 -8.27 -8.23 -39.64
CA ALA A 219 -7.05 -9.02 -39.40
C ALA A 219 -6.07 -8.35 -38.40
N ALA A 220 -5.84 -7.04 -38.54
CA ALA A 220 -4.97 -6.26 -37.65
C ALA A 220 -5.46 -6.29 -36.19
N VAL A 221 -6.75 -6.02 -35.99
CA VAL A 221 -7.41 -6.03 -34.67
C VAL A 221 -7.44 -7.42 -34.07
N ARG A 222 -7.64 -8.47 -34.87
CA ARG A 222 -7.74 -9.86 -34.41
C ARG A 222 -6.44 -10.34 -33.76
N GLN A 223 -5.30 -9.99 -34.34
CA GLN A 223 -4.00 -10.33 -33.77
C GLN A 223 -3.83 -9.63 -32.41
N GLN A 224 -4.09 -8.32 -32.36
CA GLN A 224 -3.97 -7.52 -31.12
C GLN A 224 -4.94 -7.98 -30.03
N VAL A 225 -6.20 -8.32 -30.35
CA VAL A 225 -7.14 -8.90 -29.38
C VAL A 225 -6.64 -10.25 -28.86
N THR A 226 -6.01 -11.06 -29.70
CA THR A 226 -5.44 -12.34 -29.27
C THR A 226 -4.27 -12.13 -28.32
N GLU A 227 -3.38 -11.18 -28.62
CA GLU A 227 -2.25 -10.79 -27.76
C GLU A 227 -2.72 -10.18 -26.44
N LEU A 228 -3.69 -9.26 -26.48
CA LEU A 228 -4.31 -8.65 -25.30
C LEU A 228 -5.03 -9.70 -24.45
N CYS A 229 -5.77 -10.63 -25.03
CA CYS A 229 -6.42 -11.70 -24.27
C CYS A 229 -5.42 -12.68 -23.66
N ALA A 230 -4.29 -12.95 -24.31
CA ALA A 230 -3.21 -13.75 -23.73
C ALA A 230 -2.53 -12.98 -22.57
N GLY A 231 -2.25 -11.69 -22.73
CA GLY A 231 -1.68 -10.82 -21.69
C GLY A 231 -2.63 -10.52 -20.53
N TYR A 232 -3.94 -10.42 -20.79
CA TYR A 232 -5.00 -10.23 -19.79
C TYR A 232 -5.46 -11.53 -19.12
N GLY A 233 -4.84 -12.68 -19.41
CA GLY A 233 -5.13 -13.92 -18.70
C GLY A 233 -5.07 -13.73 -17.17
N GLN A 234 -4.17 -12.87 -16.70
CA GLN A 234 -4.00 -12.51 -15.29
C GLN A 234 -5.09 -11.57 -14.72
N HIS A 235 -5.99 -11.04 -15.58
CA HIS A 235 -7.07 -10.12 -15.22
C HIS A 235 -8.38 -10.44 -15.99
N PRO A 236 -9.13 -11.48 -15.59
CA PRO A 236 -10.39 -11.88 -16.21
C PRO A 236 -11.40 -10.75 -16.38
N GLY A 237 -11.50 -9.84 -15.42
CA GLY A 237 -12.34 -8.63 -15.54
C GLY A 237 -11.99 -7.76 -16.75
N LYS A 238 -10.70 -7.64 -17.12
CA LYS A 238 -10.28 -6.89 -18.32
C LYS A 238 -10.64 -7.61 -19.61
N VAL A 239 -10.62 -8.95 -19.61
CA VAL A 239 -11.08 -9.76 -20.76
C VAL A 239 -12.58 -9.58 -20.97
N ALA A 240 -13.38 -9.63 -19.91
CA ALA A 240 -14.81 -9.37 -19.97
C ALA A 240 -15.10 -7.94 -20.47
N LEU A 241 -14.40 -6.95 -19.91
CA LEU A 241 -14.51 -5.54 -20.33
C LEU A 241 -14.15 -5.32 -21.80
N LEU A 242 -13.10 -5.98 -22.30
CA LEU A 242 -12.72 -5.94 -23.72
C LEU A 242 -13.80 -6.57 -24.61
N GLY A 243 -14.38 -7.70 -24.19
CA GLY A 243 -15.48 -8.34 -24.90
C GLY A 243 -16.71 -7.44 -25.02
N ASP A 244 -17.12 -6.84 -23.91
CA ASP A 244 -18.24 -5.89 -23.86
C ASP A 244 -17.97 -4.64 -24.71
N TYR A 245 -16.75 -4.11 -24.68
CA TYR A 245 -16.32 -3.02 -25.55
C TYR A 245 -16.45 -3.37 -27.03
N LEU A 246 -15.96 -4.53 -27.46
CA LEU A 246 -16.05 -4.96 -28.86
C LEU A 246 -17.51 -5.18 -29.29
N ALA A 247 -18.33 -5.75 -28.42
CA ALA A 247 -19.76 -5.93 -28.66
C ALA A 247 -20.47 -4.58 -28.86
N GLN A 248 -20.17 -3.59 -28.01
CA GLN A 248 -20.76 -2.25 -28.13
C GLN A 248 -20.22 -1.47 -29.31
N ALA A 249 -18.90 -1.47 -29.54
CA ALA A 249 -18.27 -0.84 -30.70
C ALA A 249 -18.87 -1.35 -32.02
N ARG A 250 -19.20 -2.64 -32.09
CA ARG A 250 -19.89 -3.24 -33.23
C ARG A 250 -21.30 -2.68 -33.43
N GLN A 251 -22.09 -2.56 -32.37
CA GLN A 251 -23.45 -2.00 -32.44
C GLN A 251 -23.42 -0.53 -32.88
N GLN A 252 -22.41 0.22 -32.43
CA GLN A 252 -22.19 1.62 -32.77
C GLN A 252 -21.53 1.81 -34.16
N ASN A 253 -21.21 0.74 -34.89
CA ASN A 253 -20.42 0.78 -36.13
C ASN A 253 -19.08 1.55 -36.00
N THR A 254 -18.45 1.47 -34.82
CA THR A 254 -17.19 2.13 -34.47
C THR A 254 -16.13 1.12 -34.03
N LEU A 255 -16.12 -0.07 -34.64
CA LEU A 255 -15.04 -1.04 -34.40
C LEU A 255 -13.69 -0.37 -34.70
N PRO A 256 -12.72 -0.45 -33.78
CA PRO A 256 -11.43 0.20 -33.97
C PRO A 256 -10.68 -0.47 -35.12
N GLU A 257 -9.90 0.31 -35.88
CA GLU A 257 -9.02 -0.21 -36.93
C GLU A 257 -7.75 -0.87 -36.36
N GLY A 258 -7.41 -0.55 -35.11
CA GLY A 258 -6.35 -1.16 -34.31
C GLY A 258 -6.52 -0.85 -32.82
N LEU A 259 -5.95 -1.68 -31.95
CA LEU A 259 -5.93 -1.56 -30.49
C LEU A 259 -4.48 -1.37 -30.03
N GLY A 260 -4.21 -0.25 -29.34
CA GLY A 260 -2.89 0.02 -28.75
C GLY A 260 -2.69 -0.58 -27.35
N PRO A 261 -1.48 -0.53 -26.78
CA PRO A 261 -1.17 -1.03 -25.43
C PRO A 261 -1.89 -0.25 -24.31
N ASP A 262 -2.25 1.02 -24.53
CA ASP A 262 -2.97 1.89 -23.59
C ASP A 262 -4.51 1.86 -23.75
N GLU A 263 -5.06 1.05 -24.66
CA GLU A 263 -6.48 1.12 -25.04
C GLU A 263 -7.43 0.87 -23.85
N THR A 264 -7.02 0.13 -22.81
CA THR A 264 -7.85 -0.06 -21.60
C THR A 264 -8.25 1.24 -20.91
N LYS A 265 -7.39 2.26 -20.97
CA LYS A 265 -7.68 3.61 -20.44
C LYS A 265 -8.76 4.33 -21.23
N VAL A 266 -8.98 3.91 -22.48
CA VAL A 266 -9.96 4.50 -23.41
C VAL A 266 -11.25 3.68 -23.46
N ILE A 267 -11.18 2.37 -23.19
CA ILE A 267 -12.35 1.47 -23.18
C ILE A 267 -13.42 1.96 -22.19
N VAL A 268 -13.05 2.19 -20.93
CA VAL A 268 -14.02 2.64 -19.90
C VAL A 268 -14.67 3.98 -20.26
N PRO A 269 -13.91 5.04 -20.60
CA PRO A 269 -14.51 6.30 -21.06
C PRO A 269 -15.46 6.13 -22.25
N ARG A 270 -15.12 5.28 -23.23
CA ARG A 270 -16.01 5.02 -24.39
C ARG A 270 -17.28 4.29 -24.00
N LEU A 271 -17.18 3.26 -23.16
CA LEU A 271 -18.35 2.54 -22.66
C LEU A 271 -19.30 3.46 -21.90
N ILE A 272 -18.77 4.34 -21.04
CA ILE A 272 -19.55 5.36 -20.32
C ILE A 272 -20.19 6.35 -21.32
N GLY A 273 -19.44 6.78 -22.34
CA GLY A 273 -19.93 7.66 -23.39
C GLY A 273 -21.07 7.09 -24.23
N TRP A 274 -21.17 5.75 -24.34
CA TRP A 274 -22.26 5.07 -25.04
C TRP A 274 -23.48 4.77 -24.17
N LEU A 275 -23.36 4.86 -22.84
CA LEU A 275 -24.53 4.73 -21.97
C LEU A 275 -25.51 5.88 -22.20
N ALA A 276 -26.81 5.59 -22.13
CA ALA A 276 -27.84 6.62 -22.08
C ALA A 276 -27.69 7.50 -20.82
N GLU A 277 -28.36 8.65 -20.80
CA GLU A 277 -28.23 9.67 -19.76
C GLU A 277 -28.38 9.10 -18.33
N HIS A 278 -29.46 8.37 -18.04
CA HIS A 278 -29.71 7.84 -16.69
C HIS A 278 -28.73 6.73 -16.24
N PRO A 279 -28.44 5.67 -17.04
CA PRO A 279 -27.40 4.72 -16.68
C PRO A 279 -26.02 5.38 -16.49
N ARG A 280 -25.70 6.38 -17.31
CA ARG A 280 -24.45 7.15 -17.19
C ARG A 280 -24.40 7.91 -15.87
N ALA A 281 -25.47 8.63 -15.53
CA ALA A 281 -25.57 9.34 -14.26
C ALA A 281 -25.39 8.40 -13.06
N ALA A 282 -26.04 7.23 -13.06
CA ALA A 282 -25.85 6.21 -12.03
C ALA A 282 -24.39 5.76 -11.90
N VAL A 283 -23.71 5.44 -13.01
CA VAL A 283 -22.29 5.01 -12.98
C VAL A 283 -21.39 6.10 -12.41
N LEU A 284 -21.61 7.37 -12.78
CA LEU A 284 -20.81 8.49 -12.26
C LEU A 284 -21.10 8.78 -10.78
N THR A 285 -22.34 8.62 -10.32
CA THR A 285 -22.70 8.70 -8.89
C THR A 285 -22.03 7.59 -8.08
N LEU A 286 -22.05 6.35 -8.58
CA LEU A 286 -21.35 5.23 -7.92
C LEU A 286 -19.83 5.43 -7.88
N ALA A 287 -19.27 6.09 -8.90
CA ALA A 287 -17.85 6.41 -8.94
C ALA A 287 -17.42 7.51 -7.96
N ALA A 288 -18.34 8.39 -7.55
CA ALA A 288 -18.02 9.46 -6.59
C ALA A 288 -17.72 8.91 -5.19
N LEU A 289 -18.41 7.83 -4.77
CA LEU A 289 -18.16 7.16 -3.50
C LEU A 289 -17.71 5.71 -3.75
N GLU A 290 -16.42 5.55 -4.05
CA GLU A 290 -15.85 4.25 -4.39
C GLU A 290 -16.06 3.18 -3.31
N ASN A 291 -16.06 1.92 -3.75
CA ASN A 291 -16.13 0.73 -2.88
C ASN A 291 -17.44 0.60 -2.05
N THR A 292 -18.52 1.28 -2.40
CA THR A 292 -19.80 1.17 -1.68
C THR A 292 -20.85 0.40 -2.48
N GLU A 293 -21.81 -0.21 -1.79
CA GLU A 293 -22.96 -0.88 -2.40
C GLU A 293 -24.23 -0.09 -2.14
N TRP A 294 -24.87 0.39 -3.20
CA TRP A 294 -26.02 1.28 -3.13
C TRP A 294 -27.31 0.53 -3.39
N GLY A 295 -28.33 0.84 -2.60
CA GLY A 295 -29.69 0.44 -2.89
C GLY A 295 -30.25 1.26 -4.04
N TRP A 296 -31.18 0.68 -4.80
CA TRP A 296 -31.85 1.39 -5.89
C TRP A 296 -32.51 2.71 -5.44
N PRO A 297 -33.23 2.79 -4.30
CA PRO A 297 -33.93 4.02 -3.92
C PRO A 297 -32.97 5.21 -3.75
N LEU A 298 -31.86 5.03 -3.03
CA LEU A 298 -30.87 6.07 -2.83
C LEU A 298 -30.17 6.44 -4.14
N LEU A 299 -29.71 5.43 -4.91
CA LEU A 299 -29.02 5.67 -6.18
C LEU A 299 -29.90 6.43 -7.16
N ALA A 300 -31.16 6.04 -7.29
CA ALA A 300 -32.11 6.68 -8.20
C ALA A 300 -32.38 8.14 -7.80
N THR A 301 -32.52 8.45 -6.50
CA THR A 301 -32.69 9.83 -6.04
C THR A 301 -31.44 10.66 -6.29
N VAL A 302 -30.25 10.18 -5.88
CA VAL A 302 -29.00 10.95 -5.98
C VAL A 302 -28.56 11.14 -7.43
N ALA A 303 -28.81 10.16 -8.31
CA ALA A 303 -28.55 10.25 -9.74
C ALA A 303 -29.73 10.81 -10.57
N GLU A 304 -30.81 11.25 -9.92
CA GLU A 304 -32.00 11.87 -10.54
C GLU A 304 -32.65 11.00 -11.63
N ILE A 305 -32.86 9.71 -11.33
CA ILE A 305 -33.41 8.71 -12.25
C ILE A 305 -34.90 8.48 -11.97
N PRO A 306 -35.80 8.79 -12.92
CA PRO A 306 -37.25 8.76 -12.68
C PRO A 306 -37.90 7.38 -12.84
N THR A 307 -37.22 6.40 -13.46
CA THR A 307 -37.83 5.10 -13.81
C THR A 307 -36.96 3.90 -13.44
N GLN A 308 -37.61 2.76 -13.14
CA GLN A 308 -36.91 1.49 -12.87
C GLN A 308 -36.33 0.82 -14.12
N ALA A 309 -36.67 1.27 -15.33
CA ALA A 309 -36.17 0.69 -16.59
C ALA A 309 -34.63 0.71 -16.69
N THR A 310 -33.99 1.68 -16.02
CA THR A 310 -32.52 1.81 -15.94
C THR A 310 -31.85 0.62 -15.23
N VAL A 311 -32.55 -0.06 -14.32
CA VAL A 311 -32.01 -1.19 -13.54
C VAL A 311 -31.52 -2.32 -14.43
N GLU A 312 -32.29 -2.68 -15.46
CA GLU A 312 -31.92 -3.78 -16.38
C GLU A 312 -30.65 -3.42 -17.17
N THR A 313 -30.54 -2.17 -17.63
CA THR A 313 -29.35 -1.67 -18.34
C THR A 313 -28.12 -1.68 -17.43
N LEU A 314 -28.27 -1.24 -16.17
CA LEU A 314 -27.18 -1.24 -15.18
C LEU A 314 -26.73 -2.65 -14.80
N ARG A 315 -27.65 -3.62 -14.71
CA ARG A 315 -27.31 -5.03 -14.43
C ARG A 315 -26.65 -5.72 -15.63
N GLY A 316 -26.89 -5.24 -16.85
CA GLY A 316 -26.31 -5.78 -18.07
C GLY A 316 -24.89 -5.30 -18.40
N THR A 317 -24.35 -4.30 -17.70
CA THR A 317 -23.02 -3.73 -18.00
C THR A 317 -21.90 -4.32 -17.14
N THR A 318 -20.71 -4.54 -17.72
CA THR A 318 -19.48 -4.88 -16.95
C THR A 318 -18.88 -3.72 -16.17
N LEU A 319 -19.43 -2.50 -16.29
CA LEU A 319 -18.99 -1.36 -15.49
C LEU A 319 -19.41 -1.50 -14.02
N LEU A 320 -20.43 -2.31 -13.74
CA LEU A 320 -20.90 -2.62 -12.40
C LEU A 320 -20.55 -4.05 -11.99
N ALA A 321 -20.40 -4.27 -10.68
CA ALA A 321 -20.29 -5.60 -10.11
C ALA A 321 -21.65 -6.30 -10.12
N GLU A 322 -21.66 -7.62 -10.31
CA GLU A 322 -22.88 -8.42 -10.24
C GLU A 322 -23.38 -8.53 -8.79
N GLY A 323 -24.66 -8.23 -8.56
CA GLY A 323 -25.28 -8.28 -7.24
C GLY A 323 -26.70 -7.72 -7.23
N GLU A 324 -27.37 -7.80 -6.07
CA GLU A 324 -28.69 -7.18 -5.90
C GLU A 324 -28.60 -5.66 -5.74
N ARG A 325 -27.54 -5.20 -5.07
CA ARG A 325 -27.17 -3.80 -4.88
C ARG A 325 -26.20 -3.35 -5.97
N PHE A 326 -26.15 -2.04 -6.21
CA PHE A 326 -25.32 -1.47 -7.27
C PHE A 326 -23.97 -1.04 -6.73
N ARG A 327 -22.90 -1.49 -7.38
CA ARG A 327 -21.53 -1.12 -7.07
C ARG A 327 -20.71 -1.05 -8.35
N LEU A 328 -19.80 -0.10 -8.40
CA LEU A 328 -18.86 -0.02 -9.52
C LEU A 328 -17.93 -1.24 -9.52
N ALA A 329 -17.71 -1.84 -10.69
CA ALA A 329 -16.76 -2.93 -10.83
C ALA A 329 -15.34 -2.48 -10.44
N ALA A 330 -14.56 -3.39 -9.87
CA ALA A 330 -13.26 -3.07 -9.33
C ALA A 330 -12.31 -2.53 -10.41
N GLY A 331 -11.58 -1.45 -10.08
CA GLY A 331 -10.61 -0.84 -10.98
C GLY A 331 -11.20 0.10 -12.05
N ILE A 332 -12.53 0.24 -12.12
CA ILE A 332 -13.18 1.13 -13.09
C ILE A 332 -13.05 2.60 -12.67
N ALA A 333 -13.16 2.95 -11.39
CA ALA A 333 -13.17 4.34 -10.93
C ALA A 333 -11.90 5.13 -11.32
N GLY A 334 -10.73 4.48 -11.21
CA GLY A 334 -9.45 5.06 -11.63
C GLY A 334 -9.31 5.27 -13.15
N LEU A 335 -10.18 4.64 -13.96
CA LEU A 335 -10.20 4.78 -15.42
C LEU A 335 -11.24 5.81 -15.89
N ILE A 336 -12.03 6.39 -14.98
CA ILE A 336 -12.95 7.48 -15.31
C ILE A 336 -12.14 8.78 -15.43
N PRO A 337 -12.28 9.55 -16.53
CA PRO A 337 -11.60 10.84 -16.70
C PRO A 337 -12.00 11.84 -15.62
N ALA A 338 -11.08 12.73 -15.24
CA ALA A 338 -11.34 13.70 -14.18
C ALA A 338 -12.52 14.64 -14.49
N GLU A 339 -12.74 14.92 -15.77
CA GLU A 339 -13.81 15.80 -16.27
C GLU A 339 -15.21 15.19 -16.11
N LEU A 340 -15.31 13.87 -15.98
CA LEU A 340 -16.58 13.16 -15.76
C LEU A 340 -16.84 12.87 -14.28
N ARG A 341 -15.87 13.08 -13.38
CA ARG A 341 -16.04 12.80 -11.96
C ARG A 341 -16.99 13.82 -11.34
N LEU A 342 -17.98 13.32 -10.60
CA LEU A 342 -18.86 14.17 -9.81
C LEU A 342 -18.13 14.64 -8.54
N ASP A 343 -18.44 15.86 -8.12
CA ASP A 343 -17.96 16.38 -6.84
C ASP A 343 -18.63 15.64 -5.69
N VAL A 344 -17.80 15.11 -4.80
CA VAL A 344 -18.22 14.33 -3.62
C VAL A 344 -19.10 15.17 -2.70
N GLU A 345 -18.84 16.47 -2.57
CA GLU A 345 -19.65 17.38 -1.76
C GLU A 345 -21.09 17.48 -2.30
N ALA A 346 -21.25 17.71 -3.60
CA ALA A 346 -22.56 17.75 -4.24
C ALA A 346 -23.33 16.42 -4.14
N VAL A 347 -22.64 15.29 -4.27
CA VAL A 347 -23.23 13.96 -4.06
C VAL A 347 -23.67 13.79 -2.61
N THR A 348 -22.83 14.22 -1.65
CA THR A 348 -23.12 14.16 -0.21
C THR A 348 -24.32 15.03 0.15
N GLY A 349 -24.45 16.23 -0.43
CA GLY A 349 -25.61 17.09 -0.24
C GLY A 349 -26.94 16.41 -0.66
N ARG A 350 -26.93 15.69 -1.79
CA ARG A 350 -28.08 14.91 -2.26
C ARG A 350 -28.38 13.72 -1.34
N ILE A 351 -27.35 13.03 -0.82
CA ILE A 351 -27.53 11.97 0.19
C ILE A 351 -28.18 12.56 1.45
N THR A 352 -27.71 13.71 1.94
CA THR A 352 -28.27 14.37 3.13
C THR A 352 -29.75 14.75 2.96
N SER A 353 -30.12 15.30 1.80
CA SER A 353 -31.53 15.56 1.47
C SER A 353 -32.37 14.28 1.47
N TRP A 354 -31.88 13.21 0.82
CA TRP A 354 -32.57 11.92 0.84
C TRP A 354 -32.73 11.35 2.25
N VAL A 355 -31.69 11.38 3.09
CA VAL A 355 -31.75 10.91 4.49
C VAL A 355 -32.79 11.71 5.28
N THR A 356 -32.85 13.03 5.05
CA THR A 356 -33.78 13.93 5.75
C THR A 356 -35.24 13.65 5.36
N GLU A 357 -35.49 13.50 4.06
CA GLU A 357 -36.83 13.31 3.48
C GLU A 357 -37.37 11.88 3.67
N THR A 358 -36.50 10.88 3.76
CA THR A 358 -36.90 9.48 3.89
C THR A 358 -37.57 9.23 5.24
N VAL A 359 -38.85 8.81 5.20
CA VAL A 359 -39.64 8.54 6.40
C VAL A 359 -39.22 7.24 7.08
N ASP A 360 -38.95 6.20 6.29
CA ASP A 360 -38.58 4.88 6.82
C ASP A 360 -37.10 4.85 7.25
N ALA A 361 -36.88 4.82 8.55
CA ALA A 361 -35.55 4.77 9.13
C ALA A 361 -34.77 3.49 8.76
N GLN A 362 -35.46 2.37 8.46
CA GLN A 362 -34.79 1.13 8.02
C GLN A 362 -34.20 1.25 6.62
N GLN A 363 -34.83 2.03 5.73
CA GLN A 363 -34.25 2.31 4.41
C GLN A 363 -32.94 3.08 4.54
N VAL A 364 -32.88 4.07 5.45
CA VAL A 364 -31.64 4.81 5.72
C VAL A 364 -30.57 3.88 6.29
N ALA A 365 -30.94 3.01 7.22
CA ALA A 365 -29.98 2.07 7.81
C ALA A 365 -29.42 1.06 6.81
N ALA A 366 -30.21 0.61 5.83
CA ALA A 366 -29.75 -0.25 4.75
C ALA A 366 -28.66 0.41 3.86
N GLU A 367 -28.57 1.74 3.88
CA GLU A 367 -27.58 2.53 3.13
C GLU A 367 -26.40 3.01 4.00
N ILE A 368 -26.22 2.44 5.21
CA ILE A 368 -25.21 2.87 6.18
C ILE A 368 -23.80 2.96 5.57
N MET A 369 -23.43 2.01 4.72
CA MET A 369 -22.10 1.97 4.10
C MET A 369 -21.86 3.17 3.18
N VAL A 370 -22.90 3.64 2.48
CA VAL A 370 -22.81 4.84 1.62
C VAL A 370 -22.70 6.09 2.49
N ILE A 371 -23.48 6.15 3.57
CA ILE A 371 -23.47 7.28 4.53
C ILE A 371 -22.10 7.41 5.20
N GLU A 372 -21.54 6.32 5.73
CA GLU A 372 -20.22 6.33 6.38
C GLU A 372 -19.11 6.71 5.42
N GLN A 373 -19.14 6.19 4.18
CA GLN A 373 -18.15 6.55 3.16
C GLN A 373 -18.25 8.02 2.77
N ALA A 374 -19.46 8.56 2.64
CA ALA A 374 -19.67 9.98 2.34
C ALA A 374 -19.15 10.87 3.48
N LEU A 375 -19.43 10.50 4.74
CA LEU A 375 -18.89 11.20 5.92
C LEU A 375 -17.35 11.20 5.90
N GLN A 376 -16.74 10.02 5.78
CA GLN A 376 -15.29 9.88 5.80
C GLN A 376 -14.63 10.65 4.65
N ALA A 377 -15.18 10.57 3.43
CA ALA A 377 -14.60 11.26 2.27
C ALA A 377 -14.64 12.79 2.39
N ASN A 378 -15.62 13.35 3.11
CA ASN A 378 -15.66 14.79 3.38
C ASN A 378 -14.74 15.17 4.55
N LEU A 379 -14.64 14.33 5.60
CA LEU A 379 -13.67 14.53 6.68
C LEU A 379 -12.23 14.51 6.18
N ASP A 380 -11.87 13.54 5.32
CA ASP A 380 -10.53 13.42 4.73
C ASP A 380 -10.18 14.62 3.81
N ALA A 381 -11.20 15.35 3.36
CA ALA A 381 -11.06 16.56 2.53
C ALA A 381 -11.27 17.86 3.33
N ASP A 382 -11.26 17.81 4.67
CA ASP A 382 -11.48 18.94 5.59
C ASP A 382 -12.84 19.67 5.40
N ARG A 383 -13.83 19.01 4.79
CA ARG A 383 -15.19 19.53 4.55
C ARG A 383 -16.12 19.21 5.72
N HIS A 384 -15.79 19.76 6.89
CA HIS A 384 -16.42 19.43 8.16
C HIS A 384 -17.92 19.77 8.22
N ASP A 385 -18.36 20.89 7.67
CA ASP A 385 -19.78 21.31 7.68
C ASP A 385 -20.69 20.34 6.92
N VAL A 386 -20.23 19.88 5.76
CA VAL A 386 -20.95 18.92 4.90
C VAL A 386 -21.09 17.57 5.60
N ALA A 387 -19.98 17.09 6.20
CA ALA A 387 -19.99 15.87 6.99
C ALA A 387 -20.91 15.99 8.22
N LEU A 388 -20.87 17.13 8.92
CA LEU A 388 -21.68 17.39 10.11
C LEU A 388 -23.18 17.37 9.81
N ALA A 389 -23.60 17.99 8.69
CA ALA A 389 -24.99 17.99 8.26
C ALA A 389 -25.52 16.57 7.99
N LEU A 390 -24.74 15.74 7.28
CA LEU A 390 -25.09 14.34 7.04
C LEU A 390 -25.13 13.54 8.35
N ALA A 391 -24.14 13.72 9.23
CA ALA A 391 -24.04 12.96 10.49
C ALA A 391 -25.25 13.22 11.40
N ARG A 392 -25.70 14.48 11.52
CA ARG A 392 -26.92 14.84 12.27
C ARG A 392 -28.15 14.13 11.73
N ALA A 393 -28.38 14.22 10.41
CA ALA A 393 -29.54 13.62 9.75
C ALA A 393 -29.53 12.09 9.91
N ALA A 394 -28.37 11.46 9.69
CA ALA A 394 -28.21 10.01 9.79
C ALA A 394 -28.31 9.49 11.23
N ALA A 395 -27.70 10.16 12.22
CA ALA A 395 -27.72 9.71 13.61
C ALA A 395 -29.15 9.55 14.14
N THR A 396 -30.03 10.50 13.85
CA THR A 396 -31.45 10.47 14.24
C THR A 396 -32.22 9.33 13.59
N LYS A 397 -31.90 8.99 12.34
CA LYS A 397 -32.52 7.84 11.64
C LYS A 397 -31.99 6.52 12.19
N LEU A 398 -30.69 6.38 12.41
CA LEU A 398 -30.08 5.13 12.87
C LEU A 398 -30.50 4.73 14.29
N VAL A 399 -30.61 5.71 15.20
CA VAL A 399 -31.14 5.45 16.56
C VAL A 399 -32.61 5.00 16.51
N SER A 400 -33.39 5.52 15.56
CA SER A 400 -34.79 5.13 15.34
C SER A 400 -34.90 3.75 14.68
N ALA A 401 -33.99 3.44 13.75
CA ALA A 401 -33.87 2.15 13.08
C ALA A 401 -33.27 1.04 13.95
N ARG A 402 -32.83 1.36 15.18
CA ARG A 402 -32.26 0.40 16.14
C ARG A 402 -30.96 -0.28 15.68
N HIS A 403 -30.24 0.33 14.75
CA HIS A 403 -28.93 -0.15 14.30
C HIS A 403 -27.82 0.36 15.23
N TRP A 404 -27.63 -0.33 16.37
CA TRP A 404 -26.79 0.11 17.48
C TRP A 404 -25.31 0.34 17.10
N GLY A 405 -24.73 -0.55 16.30
CA GLY A 405 -23.35 -0.45 15.80
C GLY A 405 -23.15 0.76 14.89
N ALA A 406 -23.92 0.80 13.79
CA ALA A 406 -23.98 1.89 12.82
C ALA A 406 -24.21 3.27 13.45
N TRP A 407 -25.17 3.37 14.37
CA TRP A 407 -25.43 4.61 15.10
C TRP A 407 -24.17 5.06 15.85
N GLY A 408 -23.49 4.15 16.53
CA GLY A 408 -22.21 4.38 17.17
C GLY A 408 -21.12 4.96 16.29
N ARG A 409 -20.95 4.40 15.09
CA ARG A 409 -19.93 4.85 14.12
C ARG A 409 -20.25 6.25 13.58
N VAL A 410 -21.50 6.49 13.21
CA VAL A 410 -21.96 7.82 12.76
C VAL A 410 -21.83 8.86 13.86
N LEU A 411 -22.08 8.51 15.14
CA LEU A 411 -21.84 9.42 16.26
C LEU A 411 -20.35 9.79 16.40
N ALA A 412 -19.44 8.83 16.21
CA ALA A 412 -18.00 9.08 16.30
C ALA A 412 -17.50 9.98 15.16
N LEU A 413 -17.89 9.67 13.91
CA LEU A 413 -17.60 10.52 12.74
C LEU A 413 -18.24 11.91 12.86
N GLY A 414 -19.46 11.97 13.39
CA GLY A 414 -20.18 13.22 13.68
C GLY A 414 -19.47 14.08 14.72
N LEU A 415 -18.92 13.49 15.79
CA LEU A 415 -18.11 14.22 16.76
C LEU A 415 -16.84 14.79 16.13
N GLN A 416 -16.17 14.04 15.25
CA GLN A 416 -15.01 14.54 14.51
C GLN A 416 -15.40 15.71 13.60
N ALA A 417 -16.50 15.60 12.86
CA ALA A 417 -17.02 16.69 12.04
C ALA A 417 -17.38 17.93 12.87
N ALA A 418 -18.01 17.74 14.03
CA ALA A 418 -18.39 18.82 14.94
C ALA A 418 -17.17 19.53 15.55
N LEU A 419 -16.08 18.80 15.82
CA LEU A 419 -14.81 19.38 16.25
C LEU A 419 -14.17 20.17 15.12
N GLY A 420 -14.10 19.62 13.90
CA GLY A 420 -13.50 20.31 12.76
C GLY A 420 -14.30 21.52 12.26
N ALA A 421 -15.62 21.55 12.50
CA ALA A 421 -16.49 22.68 12.21
C ALA A 421 -16.63 23.67 13.38
N ASP A 422 -15.92 23.45 14.50
CA ASP A 422 -16.01 24.24 15.73
C ASP A 422 -17.44 24.41 16.29
N SER A 423 -18.33 23.44 16.03
CA SER A 423 -19.73 23.49 16.47
C SER A 423 -19.91 22.89 17.87
N VAL A 424 -19.80 23.73 18.89
CA VAL A 424 -19.89 23.33 20.31
C VAL A 424 -21.20 22.59 20.63
N ARG A 425 -22.34 23.08 20.10
CA ARG A 425 -23.65 22.45 20.31
C ARG A 425 -23.66 20.98 19.89
N ASP A 426 -23.06 20.65 18.74
CA ASP A 426 -23.04 19.28 18.24
C ASP A 426 -22.03 18.42 18.97
N GLN A 427 -20.90 18.99 19.37
CA GLN A 427 -19.94 18.28 20.21
C GLN A 427 -20.61 17.78 21.49
N VAL A 428 -21.45 18.62 22.13
CA VAL A 428 -22.24 18.23 23.30
C VAL A 428 -23.24 17.12 22.96
N TYR A 429 -24.02 17.25 21.88
CA TYR A 429 -24.97 16.21 21.45
C TYR A 429 -24.31 14.87 21.17
N PHE A 430 -23.22 14.85 20.39
CA PHE A 430 -22.52 13.61 20.04
C PHE A 430 -21.85 12.98 21.27
N ARG A 431 -21.19 13.78 22.13
CA ARG A 431 -20.61 13.27 23.39
C ARG A 431 -21.68 12.66 24.31
N TYR A 432 -22.82 13.34 24.48
CA TYR A 432 -23.95 12.82 25.29
C TYR A 432 -24.45 11.49 24.72
N SER A 433 -24.67 11.43 23.41
CA SER A 433 -25.18 10.24 22.75
C SER A 433 -24.22 9.06 22.85
N ILE A 434 -22.91 9.30 22.71
CA ILE A 434 -21.87 8.29 22.91
C ILE A 434 -21.85 7.82 24.37
N ALA A 435 -21.90 8.74 25.34
CA ALA A 435 -21.89 8.40 26.76
C ALA A 435 -23.10 7.54 27.16
N ALA A 436 -24.30 7.93 26.73
CA ALA A 436 -25.54 7.18 26.99
C ALA A 436 -25.46 5.76 26.41
N ARG A 437 -24.94 5.62 25.18
CA ARG A 437 -24.72 4.32 24.53
C ARG A 437 -23.70 3.47 25.30
N LYS A 438 -22.57 4.03 25.70
CA LYS A 438 -21.53 3.34 26.49
C LYS A 438 -22.07 2.83 27.82
N TYR A 439 -22.88 3.63 28.50
CA TYR A 439 -23.55 3.22 29.73
C TYR A 439 -24.51 2.05 29.49
N ALA A 440 -25.32 2.10 28.43
CA ALA A 440 -26.22 1.00 28.06
C ALA A 440 -25.48 -0.29 27.64
N ASP A 441 -24.26 -0.17 27.09
CA ASP A 441 -23.36 -1.31 26.82
C ASP A 441 -22.68 -1.86 28.09
N GLY A 442 -22.92 -1.27 29.27
CA GLY A 442 -22.28 -1.63 30.54
C GLY A 442 -20.86 -1.08 30.73
N LYS A 443 -20.41 -0.18 29.85
CA LYS A 443 -19.08 0.45 29.87
C LYS A 443 -19.09 1.73 30.71
N VAL A 444 -19.32 1.58 32.01
CA VAL A 444 -19.57 2.71 32.94
C VAL A 444 -18.39 3.67 33.03
N GLU A 445 -17.14 3.16 33.04
CA GLU A 445 -15.93 4.01 33.09
C GLU A 445 -15.79 4.91 31.85
N GLU A 446 -15.92 4.34 30.65
CA GLU A 446 -15.87 5.10 29.39
C GLU A 446 -17.02 6.14 29.32
N ALA A 447 -18.21 5.80 29.84
CA ALA A 447 -19.33 6.73 29.92
C ALA A 447 -19.06 7.88 30.92
N PHE A 448 -18.42 7.58 32.05
CA PHE A 448 -18.06 8.56 33.08
C PHE A 448 -17.08 9.61 32.54
N GLU A 449 -16.04 9.21 31.80
CA GLU A 449 -15.07 10.15 31.21
C GLU A 449 -15.74 11.16 30.26
N LEU A 450 -16.65 10.69 29.41
CA LEU A 450 -17.40 11.54 28.49
C LEU A 450 -18.35 12.48 29.24
N VAL A 451 -18.97 12.01 30.32
CA VAL A 451 -19.82 12.82 31.20
C VAL A 451 -19.02 13.93 31.89
N VAL A 452 -17.81 13.64 32.40
CA VAL A 452 -16.96 14.68 33.00
C VAL A 452 -16.70 15.82 32.01
N ALA A 453 -16.34 15.49 30.77
CA ALA A 453 -16.14 16.48 29.71
C ALA A 453 -17.41 17.29 29.39
N LEU A 454 -18.59 16.65 29.42
CA LEU A 454 -19.89 17.32 29.24
C LEU A 454 -20.21 18.28 30.40
N MET A 455 -19.90 17.88 31.64
CA MET A 455 -20.17 18.67 32.84
C MET A 455 -19.24 19.88 32.98
N SER A 456 -17.99 19.79 32.51
CA SER A 456 -17.02 20.90 32.56
C SER A 456 -17.26 21.96 31.49
N ASP A 457 -17.54 21.56 30.24
CA ASP A 457 -17.54 22.49 29.09
C ASP A 457 -18.91 22.64 28.41
N GLY A 458 -19.87 21.74 28.68
CA GLY A 458 -21.07 21.59 27.86
C GLY A 458 -22.35 22.22 28.41
N LEU A 459 -22.51 22.32 29.73
CA LEU A 459 -23.78 22.70 30.36
C LEU A 459 -24.24 24.13 30.03
N ASP A 460 -23.31 25.08 29.96
CA ASP A 460 -23.61 26.49 29.71
C ASP A 460 -23.96 26.77 28.23
N THR A 461 -23.82 25.76 27.36
CA THR A 461 -23.97 25.89 25.90
C THR A 461 -25.27 25.27 25.37
N VAL A 462 -26.08 24.67 26.25
CA VAL A 462 -27.32 23.98 25.91
C VAL A 462 -28.51 24.53 26.68
N ASP A 463 -29.73 24.20 26.23
CA ASP A 463 -30.94 24.57 26.96
C ASP A 463 -31.11 23.80 28.28
N ASP A 464 -31.98 24.30 29.16
CA ASP A 464 -32.23 23.70 30.48
C ASP A 464 -32.67 22.23 30.41
N VAL A 465 -33.38 21.85 29.34
CA VAL A 465 -33.88 20.49 29.15
C VAL A 465 -32.73 19.54 28.84
N ALA A 466 -31.83 19.92 27.93
CA ALA A 466 -30.63 19.15 27.61
C ALA A 466 -29.66 19.12 28.80
N ALA A 467 -29.48 20.22 29.52
CA ALA A 467 -28.67 20.28 30.74
C ALA A 467 -29.19 19.32 31.82
N ASP A 468 -30.50 19.26 32.04
CA ASP A 468 -31.14 18.33 32.97
C ASP A 468 -30.98 16.86 32.55
N ARG A 469 -31.02 16.57 31.24
CA ARG A 469 -30.70 15.23 30.70
C ARG A 469 -29.26 14.83 30.95
N ILE A 470 -28.30 15.73 30.72
CA ILE A 470 -26.88 15.50 30.99
C ILE A 470 -26.67 15.22 32.48
N ARG A 471 -27.28 16.00 33.38
CA ARG A 471 -27.21 15.78 34.83
C ARG A 471 -27.77 14.42 35.24
N ARG A 472 -28.92 14.00 34.69
CA ARG A 472 -29.47 12.66 34.96
C ARG A 472 -28.52 11.55 34.53
N LEU A 473 -27.93 11.65 33.34
CA LEU A 473 -26.94 10.67 32.90
C LEU A 473 -25.71 10.68 33.82
N ALA A 474 -25.29 11.87 34.27
CA ALA A 474 -24.20 12.03 35.22
C ALA A 474 -24.47 11.31 36.55
N ASP A 475 -25.68 11.46 37.09
CA ASP A 475 -26.11 10.74 38.30
C ASP A 475 -26.11 9.22 38.08
N GLN A 476 -26.56 8.75 36.91
CA GLN A 476 -26.60 7.32 36.56
C GLN A 476 -25.21 6.69 36.46
N VAL A 477 -24.23 7.41 35.89
CA VAL A 477 -22.83 6.93 35.82
C VAL A 477 -22.06 7.13 37.12
N GLY A 478 -22.68 7.73 38.15
CA GLY A 478 -22.08 7.92 39.47
C GLY A 478 -21.21 9.18 39.60
N TYR A 479 -21.38 10.17 38.72
CA TYR A 479 -20.75 11.48 38.88
C TYR A 479 -21.31 12.19 40.12
N ARG A 480 -20.44 12.47 41.09
CA ARG A 480 -20.75 13.30 42.26
C ARG A 480 -19.95 14.58 42.12
N GLY A 481 -20.62 15.67 41.73
CA GLY A 481 -19.99 16.97 41.65
C GLY A 481 -19.63 17.46 43.06
N ASP A 482 -18.37 17.40 43.44
CA ASP A 482 -17.91 18.10 44.64
C ASP A 482 -17.80 19.60 44.32
N ALA A 483 -18.49 20.42 45.11
CA ALA A 483 -18.32 21.87 45.11
C ALA A 483 -16.90 22.21 45.61
N PRO A 484 -16.23 23.24 45.05
CA PRO A 484 -14.94 23.66 45.56
C PRO A 484 -15.16 24.30 46.94
N THR A 485 -14.77 23.59 48.00
CA THR A 485 -14.63 24.17 49.33
C THR A 485 -13.15 24.44 49.61
N GLU A 486 -12.88 25.67 49.99
CA GLU A 486 -11.57 26.23 50.26
C GLU A 486 -10.73 25.46 51.31
N GLN A 487 -9.43 25.41 51.02
CA GLN A 487 -8.30 25.45 51.95
C GLN A 487 -8.20 24.37 53.04
N VAL A 488 -7.44 23.30 52.73
CA VAL A 488 -6.58 22.64 53.73
C VAL A 488 -5.16 22.51 53.20
N THR A 489 -4.38 23.53 53.54
CA THR A 489 -2.99 23.47 54.02
C THR A 489 -2.54 22.05 54.40
N GLY A 490 -1.77 21.41 53.51
CA GLY A 490 -1.23 20.07 53.76
C GLY A 490 0.02 19.73 52.95
N LEU A 491 0.72 20.73 52.39
CA LEU A 491 1.89 20.51 51.53
C LEU A 491 3.17 20.10 52.30
N LEU A 492 3.20 20.03 53.63
CA LEU A 492 4.45 20.05 54.39
C LEU A 492 4.69 18.89 55.36
N GLY A 493 3.74 17.96 55.51
CA GLY A 493 3.82 16.90 56.54
C GLY A 493 4.58 15.63 56.15
N LEU A 494 4.53 15.22 54.88
CA LEU A 494 4.97 13.88 54.48
C LEU A 494 6.29 13.82 53.68
N LEU A 495 6.94 14.96 53.46
CA LEU A 495 8.31 15.02 52.88
C LEU A 495 9.42 15.11 53.94
N ARG A 496 9.16 14.68 55.19
CA ARG A 496 10.19 14.66 56.24
C ARG A 496 10.38 13.29 56.86
N GLN A 497 10.61 12.28 56.03
CA GLN A 497 11.45 11.14 56.40
C GLN A 497 12.18 10.60 55.16
N ALA A 498 13.51 10.79 55.19
CA ALA A 498 14.56 10.13 54.40
C ALA A 498 14.86 10.60 52.95
N GLN A 499 15.67 11.66 52.90
CA GLN A 499 16.90 11.85 52.10
C GLN A 499 16.88 11.94 50.55
N VAL A 500 17.54 13.02 50.12
CA VAL A 500 17.69 13.63 48.79
C VAL A 500 19.08 13.35 48.21
N ALA A 501 19.17 13.27 46.87
CA ALA A 501 20.20 13.91 46.05
C ALA A 501 19.56 14.24 44.67
N ALA A 502 18.96 15.43 44.48
CA ALA A 502 19.55 16.69 44.01
C ALA A 502 19.44 16.92 42.47
N MET A 503 18.54 17.84 42.08
CA MET A 503 18.40 18.44 40.74
C MET A 503 19.38 19.62 40.51
N LYS A 504 19.81 19.84 39.26
CA LYS A 504 19.77 21.16 38.59
C LYS A 504 19.80 20.97 37.07
N VAL A 505 18.73 21.44 36.43
CA VAL A 505 18.54 21.42 34.98
C VAL A 505 19.32 22.58 34.33
N PRO A 506 20.20 22.31 33.36
CA PRO A 506 21.01 23.32 32.68
C PRO A 506 20.25 24.03 31.54
N ALA A 507 20.72 25.25 31.20
CA ALA A 507 20.18 26.17 30.17
C ALA A 507 19.62 25.56 28.84
N PRO A 508 20.14 24.46 28.26
CA PRO A 508 19.54 23.85 27.07
C PRO A 508 18.08 23.39 27.24
N VAL A 509 17.63 23.08 28.45
CA VAL A 509 16.22 22.73 28.70
C VAL A 509 15.30 23.95 28.59
N GLN A 510 15.82 25.16 28.80
CA GLN A 510 15.08 26.40 28.52
C GLN A 510 14.96 26.67 27.01
N GLN A 511 15.94 26.22 26.21
CA GLN A 511 15.94 26.39 24.76
C GLN A 511 15.12 25.31 24.03
N PHE A 512 14.96 24.14 24.67
CA PHE A 512 14.04 23.07 24.25
C PHE A 512 12.57 23.51 24.31
N VAL A 513 12.19 24.28 25.33
CA VAL A 513 10.82 24.82 25.50
C VAL A 513 10.49 25.89 24.46
N VAL A 514 11.48 26.69 24.04
CA VAL A 514 11.30 27.72 23.00
C VAL A 514 11.27 27.14 21.58
N SER A 515 11.89 25.97 21.36
CA SER A 515 11.96 25.31 20.05
C SER A 515 10.81 24.33 19.74
N HIS A 516 9.99 23.98 20.74
CA HIS A 516 8.91 22.99 20.60
C HIS A 516 7.58 23.45 21.23
N PRO A 517 6.86 24.44 20.65
CA PRO A 517 5.57 24.92 21.17
C PRO A 517 4.44 23.87 21.18
N GLN A 518 4.63 22.73 20.52
CA GLN A 518 3.64 21.64 20.39
C GLN A 518 3.55 20.74 21.65
N VAL A 519 4.54 20.80 22.56
CA VAL A 519 4.57 20.03 23.82
C VAL A 519 3.55 20.53 24.86
N LEU A 520 2.89 21.67 24.59
CA LEU A 520 1.82 22.23 25.40
C LEU A 520 0.41 21.70 25.06
N ARG A 521 0.25 20.75 24.13
CA ARG A 521 -1.07 20.34 23.60
C ARG A 521 -1.63 18.98 24.08
N VAL A 522 -1.19 18.48 25.23
CA VAL A 522 -1.94 17.45 25.97
C VAL A 522 -2.12 17.92 27.42
N ALA A 523 -3.36 17.82 27.90
CA ALA A 523 -3.97 18.59 28.97
C ALA A 523 -3.29 18.57 30.36
N GLY A 524 -3.38 19.70 31.08
CA GLY A 524 -3.41 19.77 32.55
C GLY A 524 -2.07 20.00 33.28
N ALA A 525 -1.60 21.25 33.39
CA ALA A 525 -0.62 21.63 34.43
C ALA A 525 -0.50 23.16 34.61
N ILE A 526 -1.28 23.76 35.52
CA ILE A 526 -1.06 25.15 35.98
C ILE A 526 -0.15 25.21 37.24
N SER A 527 0.26 24.09 37.83
CA SER A 527 0.96 24.09 39.13
C SER A 527 2.50 24.02 39.11
N LEU A 528 3.15 23.78 37.97
CA LEU A 528 4.60 23.47 37.94
C LEU A 528 5.54 24.65 37.66
N VAL A 529 5.02 25.80 37.21
CA VAL A 529 5.83 27.00 36.96
C VAL A 529 6.25 27.70 38.27
N SER A 530 5.51 27.49 39.36
CA SER A 530 5.70 28.25 40.61
C SER A 530 6.85 27.75 41.50
N ALA A 531 7.32 26.51 41.35
CA ALA A 531 8.36 25.95 42.24
C ALA A 531 9.81 26.22 41.77
N LEU A 532 10.03 26.49 40.49
CA LEU A 532 11.39 26.65 39.95
C LEU A 532 11.94 28.08 40.08
N VAL A 533 11.08 29.07 40.36
CA VAL A 533 11.43 30.47 40.59
C VAL A 533 11.93 30.73 42.01
N ALA A 534 11.60 29.86 42.98
CA ALA A 534 11.85 30.14 44.40
C ALA A 534 13.28 29.79 44.89
N ALA A 535 14.17 29.31 44.02
CA ALA A 535 15.49 28.84 44.43
C ALA A 535 16.63 29.44 43.59
N LEU A 536 17.21 30.51 44.14
CA LEU A 536 18.66 30.76 44.19
C LEU A 536 19.26 31.39 42.91
N LEU A 537 19.44 32.71 42.79
CA LEU A 537 19.59 33.72 43.85
C LEU A 537 20.59 33.33 44.95
N THR A 538 21.83 32.97 44.58
CA THR A 538 23.03 33.26 45.41
C THR A 538 24.30 33.18 44.55
N SER A 539 24.76 34.33 44.03
CA SER A 539 26.15 34.85 44.16
C SER A 539 26.57 35.77 42.99
N SER A 540 26.75 37.03 43.36
CA SER A 540 27.44 38.17 42.72
C SER A 540 28.86 37.86 42.22
N SER A 541 29.45 38.49 41.19
CA SER A 541 29.86 39.92 41.12
C SER A 541 30.59 40.24 39.79
N HIS A 542 30.51 41.50 39.35
CA HIS A 542 31.23 42.22 38.27
C HIS A 542 32.53 42.88 38.81
N PRO A 543 33.39 43.68 38.09
CA PRO A 543 33.63 44.00 36.64
C PRO A 543 35.16 44.23 36.30
N PRO A 544 35.65 45.22 35.48
CA PRO A 544 35.45 45.64 34.05
C PRO A 544 36.77 45.88 33.24
N THR A 545 36.73 46.23 31.92
CA THR A 545 37.19 47.56 31.36
C THR A 545 37.06 47.77 29.81
N THR A 546 36.45 48.93 29.43
CA THR A 546 36.69 49.96 28.34
C THR A 546 36.79 49.59 26.83
N ALA A 547 35.90 50.06 25.91
CA ALA A 547 35.75 51.38 25.20
C ALA A 547 36.69 51.54 23.96
N ALA A 548 36.37 52.11 22.76
CA ALA A 548 35.43 53.15 22.31
C ALA A 548 35.21 53.17 20.75
N GLU A 549 34.18 53.92 20.30
CA GLU A 549 33.74 54.38 18.94
C GLU A 549 34.55 55.61 18.40
N PRO A 550 34.27 56.38 17.28
CA PRO A 550 33.02 56.56 16.44
C PRO A 550 33.10 56.88 14.88
N ASN A 551 32.04 56.51 14.13
CA ASN A 551 31.16 57.27 13.17
C ASN A 551 31.70 58.06 11.89
N PRO A 552 30.87 58.73 11.03
CA PRO A 552 30.22 58.28 9.76
C PRO A 552 30.48 59.15 8.47
N GLY A 553 29.96 58.72 7.30
CA GLY A 553 29.74 59.61 6.12
C GLY A 553 29.38 58.92 4.76
N GLN A 554 28.17 59.19 4.24
CA GLN A 554 27.72 59.02 2.82
C GLN A 554 28.10 60.28 1.97
N PRO A 555 27.76 60.48 0.64
CA PRO A 555 26.91 59.76 -0.35
C PRO A 555 27.46 59.73 -1.83
N VAL A 556 26.56 59.45 -2.80
CA VAL A 556 26.56 59.70 -4.30
C VAL A 556 26.86 58.44 -5.14
N VAL A 557 25.96 57.75 -5.87
CA VAL A 557 24.84 57.99 -6.84
C VAL A 557 25.25 57.62 -8.29
N VAL A 558 24.52 56.62 -8.84
CA VAL A 558 24.14 56.38 -10.27
C VAL A 558 25.24 55.91 -11.25
N ASP A 559 25.02 55.05 -12.25
CA ASP A 559 24.05 53.97 -12.55
C ASP A 559 24.53 53.35 -13.90
N THR A 560 24.15 52.10 -14.16
CA THR A 560 23.97 51.45 -15.49
C THR A 560 25.05 51.51 -16.60
N THR A 561 25.52 50.35 -17.07
CA THR A 561 25.18 49.72 -18.38
C THR A 561 26.14 48.56 -18.77
N THR A 562 25.54 47.46 -19.21
CA THR A 562 26.07 46.27 -19.92
C THR A 562 26.49 46.57 -21.39
N PRO A 563 26.82 45.59 -22.27
CA PRO A 563 27.84 44.51 -22.28
C PRO A 563 28.67 44.47 -23.61
N GLY A 564 29.68 43.59 -23.75
CA GLY A 564 30.27 43.30 -25.09
C GLY A 564 31.52 42.40 -25.17
N SER A 565 31.33 41.17 -25.68
CA SER A 565 32.05 40.46 -26.77
C SER A 565 33.61 40.35 -26.88
N SER A 566 34.14 39.10 -26.79
CA SER A 566 35.10 38.33 -27.66
C SER A 566 36.35 38.97 -28.33
N PRO A 567 37.33 38.23 -28.95
CA PRO A 567 37.82 36.82 -28.87
C PRO A 567 39.38 36.60 -28.93
N THR A 568 39.79 35.32 -28.95
CA THR A 568 40.96 34.67 -29.64
C THR A 568 42.42 34.76 -29.16
N THR A 569 43.08 33.59 -29.20
CA THR A 569 44.50 33.20 -29.50
C THR A 569 44.88 32.01 -28.60
N GLY A 570 45.64 30.96 -28.93
CA GLY A 570 46.47 30.53 -30.05
C GLY A 570 47.40 29.41 -29.49
N PHE A 571 47.59 28.30 -30.23
CA PHE A 571 48.59 27.24 -30.00
C PHE A 571 50.04 27.81 -30.00
N PRO A 572 51.15 27.11 -29.58
CA PRO A 572 51.47 25.68 -29.84
C PRO A 572 52.40 24.92 -28.84
N GLY A 573 52.67 23.63 -29.13
CA GLY A 573 53.95 22.97 -28.76
C GLY A 573 53.89 21.46 -28.42
N GLY A 574 54.31 20.59 -29.35
CA GLY A 574 54.72 19.19 -29.08
C GLY A 574 56.09 19.10 -28.37
N PRO A 575 56.76 17.92 -28.27
CA PRO A 575 56.85 16.90 -29.31
C PRO A 575 56.77 15.41 -28.87
N THR A 576 56.65 14.59 -29.91
CA THR A 576 56.84 13.14 -30.08
C THR A 576 58.23 12.58 -29.73
N THR A 577 58.28 11.30 -29.31
CA THR A 577 59.32 10.29 -29.63
C THR A 577 58.69 8.89 -29.49
N THR A 578 58.50 8.11 -30.57
CA THR A 578 59.37 7.00 -31.10
C THR A 578 59.72 5.92 -30.07
N GLY A 579 59.54 4.61 -30.29
CA GLY A 579 59.12 3.79 -31.43
C GLY A 579 59.19 2.29 -31.07
N ALA A 580 58.58 1.44 -31.91
CA ALA A 580 58.87 0.04 -32.29
C ALA A 580 59.60 -0.88 -31.27
N SER A 581 59.36 -2.18 -31.09
CA SER A 581 58.66 -3.28 -31.77
C SER A 581 59.22 -4.54 -31.09
N THR A 582 58.47 -5.64 -30.91
CA THR A 582 58.93 -7.01 -31.28
C THR A 582 57.97 -8.10 -30.82
N THR A 583 57.86 -9.06 -31.73
CA THR A 583 57.08 -10.29 -31.85
C THR A 583 57.63 -11.47 -31.00
N ALA A 584 56.84 -12.56 -30.97
CA ALA A 584 57.10 -13.96 -30.60
C ALA A 584 56.50 -14.38 -29.23
N GLY A 585 55.81 -15.51 -29.06
CA GLY A 585 55.53 -16.68 -29.92
C GLY A 585 55.38 -17.95 -29.03
N ALA A 586 54.52 -18.89 -29.47
CA ALA A 586 54.44 -20.33 -29.11
C ALA A 586 53.85 -20.74 -27.72
N THR A 587 52.65 -21.33 -27.56
CA THR A 587 52.05 -22.69 -27.89
C THR A 587 52.22 -23.77 -26.77
N PRO A 588 51.54 -24.95 -26.77
CA PRO A 588 50.08 -25.28 -26.84
C PRO A 588 49.66 -26.50 -25.91
N ILE A 589 48.51 -27.16 -26.22
CA ILE A 589 48.00 -28.54 -25.90
C ILE A 589 46.82 -28.60 -24.88
N GLY A 590 45.67 -29.27 -25.11
CA GLY A 590 45.27 -30.19 -26.19
C GLY A 590 43.81 -30.71 -26.09
N ASP A 591 43.36 -31.40 -27.15
CA ASP A 591 42.05 -32.04 -27.37
C ASP A 591 41.80 -33.29 -26.47
N PRO A 592 40.58 -33.89 -26.53
CA PRO A 592 40.44 -35.07 -27.40
C PRO A 592 39.11 -35.23 -28.17
N ILE A 593 39.30 -35.61 -29.45
CA ILE A 593 38.77 -36.80 -30.16
C ILE A 593 37.32 -36.83 -30.68
N THR A 594 37.28 -37.12 -31.99
CA THR A 594 36.18 -37.28 -32.94
C THR A 594 35.86 -38.75 -33.26
N SER A 595 34.64 -38.99 -33.75
CA SER A 595 34.28 -40.03 -34.74
C SER A 595 32.94 -39.64 -35.36
N GLY A 596 32.66 -39.52 -36.66
CA GLY A 596 33.35 -39.89 -37.91
C GLY A 596 32.32 -40.53 -38.86
N GLY A 597 31.99 -39.90 -40.01
CA GLY A 597 31.03 -40.47 -40.99
C GLY A 597 30.69 -39.62 -42.25
N ARG A 598 31.66 -39.57 -43.17
CA ARG A 598 31.81 -39.16 -44.62
C ARG A 598 30.60 -39.22 -45.65
N PRO A 599 30.74 -38.80 -46.97
CA PRO A 599 30.08 -37.60 -47.55
C PRO A 599 29.48 -37.68 -49.01
N GLY A 600 28.76 -36.62 -49.45
CA GLY A 600 28.68 -36.07 -50.84
C GLY A 600 27.56 -36.56 -51.81
N PRO A 601 27.20 -35.85 -52.92
CA PRO A 601 27.83 -34.64 -53.51
C PRO A 601 26.89 -33.46 -53.96
N THR A 602 27.51 -32.27 -54.00
CA THR A 602 27.40 -31.06 -54.88
C THR A 602 26.24 -30.82 -55.86
N THR A 603 25.67 -29.60 -55.86
CA THR A 603 25.84 -28.46 -56.84
C THR A 603 24.73 -27.43 -56.54
N GLY A 604 24.97 -26.14 -56.23
CA GLY A 604 25.53 -25.08 -57.07
C GLY A 604 25.16 -23.70 -56.48
N ASN A 605 26.07 -22.73 -56.64
CA ASN A 605 26.13 -21.42 -55.97
C ASN A 605 25.00 -20.42 -56.30
N GLY A 606 24.67 -19.56 -55.31
CA GLY A 606 24.00 -18.28 -55.51
C GLY A 606 23.82 -17.49 -54.21
N ASN A 607 24.57 -16.41 -54.05
CA ASN A 607 24.66 -15.52 -52.88
C ASN A 607 23.32 -15.11 -52.23
N GLY A 608 23.26 -15.26 -50.91
CA GLY A 608 22.30 -14.59 -50.02
C GLY A 608 22.71 -14.85 -48.57
N GLY A 609 23.00 -13.79 -47.80
CA GLY A 609 23.52 -13.87 -46.44
C GLY A 609 22.69 -14.81 -45.55
N GLY A 610 23.36 -15.84 -45.02
CA GLY A 610 22.77 -16.80 -44.09
C GLY A 610 22.58 -16.20 -42.69
N PRO A 611 21.62 -16.76 -41.92
CA PRO A 611 21.15 -16.20 -40.67
C PRO A 611 22.22 -16.34 -39.57
N GLY A 612 22.43 -15.25 -38.81
CA GLY A 612 23.16 -15.31 -37.54
C GLY A 612 22.51 -16.34 -36.59
N PRO A 613 23.25 -16.79 -35.56
CA PRO A 613 22.86 -17.93 -34.73
C PRO A 613 21.44 -17.73 -34.20
N GLN A 614 20.58 -18.72 -34.46
CA GLN A 614 19.21 -18.76 -33.97
C GLN A 614 19.24 -18.59 -32.46
N SER A 615 18.71 -17.46 -31.98
CA SER A 615 18.47 -17.23 -30.56
C SER A 615 17.65 -18.40 -30.01
N PRO A 616 18.07 -19.03 -28.89
CA PRO A 616 17.23 -20.02 -28.22
C PRO A 616 15.89 -19.37 -27.81
N PRO A 617 14.82 -20.17 -27.61
CA PRO A 617 13.52 -19.65 -27.21
C PRO A 617 13.66 -18.75 -25.96
N PRO A 618 12.90 -17.64 -25.87
CA PRO A 618 13.02 -16.70 -24.76
C PRO A 618 12.85 -17.43 -23.43
N THR A 619 13.81 -17.29 -22.53
CA THR A 619 13.70 -17.78 -21.16
C THR A 619 12.76 -16.86 -20.40
N THR A 620 11.89 -17.44 -19.56
CA THR A 620 11.09 -16.69 -18.59
C THR A 620 12.02 -15.85 -17.72
N LEU A 621 11.72 -14.56 -17.52
CA LEU A 621 12.49 -13.73 -16.59
C LEU A 621 12.46 -14.39 -15.20
N SER A 622 13.63 -14.52 -14.59
CA SER A 622 13.83 -15.09 -13.27
C SER A 622 14.44 -14.05 -12.37
N TRP A 623 13.94 -13.94 -11.15
CA TRP A 623 14.41 -12.94 -10.19
C TRP A 623 14.06 -13.34 -8.76
N GLY A 624 14.75 -12.72 -7.81
CA GLY A 624 14.48 -12.85 -6.40
C GLY A 624 15.32 -11.88 -5.57
N PHE A 625 14.82 -11.55 -4.38
CA PHE A 625 15.57 -10.83 -3.37
C PHE A 625 15.46 -11.50 -2.01
N ALA A 626 16.48 -11.26 -1.18
CA ALA A 626 16.55 -11.74 0.18
C ALA A 626 17.35 -10.75 1.05
N ARG A 627 17.11 -10.79 2.35
CA ARG A 627 17.97 -10.19 3.37
C ARG A 627 18.60 -11.30 4.20
N ASP A 628 19.89 -11.15 4.46
CA ASP A 628 20.62 -12.03 5.37
C ASP A 628 21.15 -11.22 6.56
N ASP A 629 20.73 -11.61 7.76
CA ASP A 629 21.15 -11.01 9.04
C ASP A 629 22.32 -11.77 9.69
N HIS A 630 22.83 -12.83 9.06
CA HIS A 630 23.94 -13.65 9.55
C HIS A 630 23.68 -14.29 10.91
N ARG A 631 22.42 -14.69 11.18
CA ARG A 631 21.98 -15.25 12.49
C ARG A 631 22.79 -16.47 12.92
N ARG A 632 23.20 -17.31 11.95
CA ARG A 632 23.95 -18.54 12.19
C ARG A 632 25.41 -18.38 11.80
N THR A 633 26.30 -18.75 12.71
CA THR A 633 27.76 -18.72 12.50
C THR A 633 28.38 -20.12 12.38
N ASP A 634 27.59 -21.18 12.54
CA ASP A 634 28.00 -22.59 12.52
C ASP A 634 28.19 -23.19 11.12
N GLY A 635 27.98 -22.39 10.07
CA GLY A 635 28.12 -22.79 8.67
C GLY A 635 26.99 -23.69 8.15
N GLN A 636 25.92 -23.89 8.94
CA GLN A 636 24.72 -24.57 8.48
C GLN A 636 23.80 -23.59 7.72
N PRO A 637 23.00 -24.07 6.75
CA PRO A 637 21.98 -23.25 6.12
C PRO A 637 20.96 -22.71 7.13
N ASP A 638 20.64 -21.43 7.03
CA ASP A 638 19.58 -20.73 7.74
C ASP A 638 18.44 -20.39 6.77
N ASP A 639 17.20 -20.75 7.12
CA ASP A 639 16.03 -20.39 6.34
C ASP A 639 15.75 -18.89 6.50
N LEU A 640 15.85 -18.14 5.40
CA LEU A 640 15.63 -16.68 5.38
C LEU A 640 14.14 -16.31 5.46
N THR A 641 13.24 -17.29 5.56
CA THR A 641 11.79 -17.14 5.71
C THR A 641 11.29 -17.41 7.13
N ALA A 642 12.12 -18.00 8.01
CA ALA A 642 11.65 -18.57 9.26
C ALA A 642 11.30 -17.50 10.32
N TYR A 643 10.03 -17.55 10.76
CA TYR A 643 9.59 -16.96 12.02
C TYR A 643 10.39 -17.58 13.17
N ASP A 644 11.21 -16.75 13.84
CA ASP A 644 11.82 -17.11 15.12
C ASP A 644 10.88 -16.66 16.27
N PRO A 645 10.28 -17.58 17.04
CA PRO A 645 9.43 -17.22 18.17
C PRO A 645 10.16 -16.45 19.28
N ALA A 646 11.50 -16.46 19.32
CA ALA A 646 12.30 -15.64 20.25
C ALA A 646 12.47 -14.18 19.78
N THR A 647 12.21 -13.88 18.50
CA THR A 647 12.26 -12.52 17.94
C THR A 647 11.01 -12.26 17.08
N PRO A 648 9.94 -11.71 17.66
CA PRO A 648 8.71 -11.45 16.92
C PRO A 648 8.94 -10.39 15.82
N ASN A 649 8.60 -10.74 14.57
CA ASN A 649 8.28 -9.85 13.43
C ASN A 649 9.33 -9.37 12.41
N TYR A 650 10.57 -9.86 12.30
CA TYR A 650 11.54 -9.15 11.43
C TYR A 650 11.92 -9.72 10.05
N GLN A 651 11.91 -11.03 9.78
CA GLN A 651 12.64 -11.56 8.59
C GLN A 651 11.80 -12.04 7.40
N ALA A 652 10.58 -12.54 7.61
CA ALA A 652 9.71 -12.99 6.51
C ALA A 652 9.28 -11.87 5.54
N ASN A 653 9.50 -10.61 5.92
CA ASN A 653 9.18 -9.41 5.13
C ASN A 653 10.29 -8.97 4.17
N TRP A 654 11.40 -9.72 4.04
CA TRP A 654 12.54 -9.28 3.24
C TRP A 654 12.99 -10.30 2.20
N THR A 655 12.11 -11.24 1.87
CA THR A 655 12.41 -12.21 0.82
C THR A 655 11.22 -12.47 -0.07
N TRP A 656 11.47 -12.44 -1.37
CA TRP A 656 10.48 -12.70 -2.40
C TRP A 656 11.16 -13.02 -3.73
N GLY A 657 10.49 -13.80 -4.57
CA GLY A 657 11.02 -14.16 -5.88
C GLY A 657 10.16 -15.20 -6.55
N ILE A 658 10.67 -15.77 -7.64
CA ILE A 658 9.95 -16.74 -8.48
C ILE A 658 9.46 -17.98 -7.72
N TRP A 659 10.08 -18.34 -6.58
CA TRP A 659 9.62 -19.42 -5.71
C TRP A 659 8.28 -19.13 -5.02
N MET A 660 7.97 -17.86 -4.77
CA MET A 660 6.69 -17.40 -4.23
C MET A 660 5.63 -17.17 -5.32
N MET A 661 6.04 -17.22 -6.59
CA MET A 661 5.15 -17.02 -7.75
C MET A 661 4.49 -18.31 -8.23
N GLN A 662 4.95 -19.47 -7.76
CA GLN A 662 4.36 -20.76 -8.09
C GLN A 662 2.95 -20.90 -7.48
N SER A 663 2.11 -21.72 -8.10
CA SER A 663 0.78 -22.07 -7.57
C SER A 663 0.64 -23.59 -7.43
N PRO A 664 0.76 -24.15 -6.21
CA PRO A 664 1.07 -23.47 -4.93
C PRO A 664 2.52 -22.93 -4.88
N PRO A 665 2.85 -21.99 -3.97
CA PRO A 665 4.24 -21.56 -3.75
C PRO A 665 5.17 -22.74 -3.47
N SER A 666 6.44 -22.61 -3.83
CA SER A 666 7.44 -23.64 -3.55
C SER A 666 7.49 -23.96 -2.05
N ALA A 667 7.64 -25.24 -1.73
CA ALA A 667 7.98 -25.66 -0.36
C ALA A 667 9.43 -25.35 0.00
N GLU A 668 10.29 -25.08 -0.99
CA GLU A 668 11.67 -24.62 -0.77
C GLU A 668 11.72 -23.12 -0.50
N HIS A 669 12.54 -22.73 0.48
CA HIS A 669 12.77 -21.35 0.88
C HIS A 669 14.20 -20.92 0.54
N PRO A 670 14.44 -19.61 0.36
CA PRO A 670 15.79 -19.09 0.24
C PRO A 670 16.56 -19.27 1.53
N THR A 671 17.82 -19.69 1.42
CA THR A 671 18.67 -19.98 2.58
C THR A 671 19.97 -19.19 2.53
N GLY A 672 20.42 -18.69 3.68
CA GLY A 672 21.75 -18.12 3.89
C GLY A 672 22.70 -19.16 4.47
N THR A 673 23.97 -19.18 4.07
CA THR A 673 24.97 -20.10 4.61
C THR A 673 26.33 -19.43 4.73
N ARG A 674 26.86 -19.39 5.96
CA ARG A 674 28.17 -18.81 6.24
C ARG A 674 29.29 -19.70 5.72
N LEU A 675 30.00 -19.22 4.70
CA LEU A 675 31.17 -19.91 4.14
C LEU A 675 32.47 -19.55 4.86
N GLY A 676 32.50 -18.41 5.56
CA GLY A 676 33.62 -17.88 6.31
C GLY A 676 33.34 -16.46 6.78
N THR A 677 34.26 -15.85 7.54
CA THR A 677 34.09 -14.44 7.97
C THR A 677 33.97 -13.51 6.77
N GLY A 678 32.88 -12.74 6.75
CA GLY A 678 32.52 -11.82 5.67
C GLY A 678 32.18 -12.51 4.35
N ARG A 679 31.87 -13.81 4.36
CA ARG A 679 31.53 -14.58 3.15
C ARG A 679 30.28 -15.42 3.37
N GLN A 680 29.21 -15.06 2.67
CA GLN A 680 27.90 -15.72 2.75
C GLN A 680 27.49 -16.31 1.40
N ARG A 681 26.72 -17.39 1.44
CA ARG A 681 26.06 -17.98 0.28
C ARG A 681 24.56 -17.86 0.45
N ILE A 682 23.92 -17.24 -0.53
CA ILE A 682 22.47 -17.18 -0.65
C ILE A 682 22.03 -18.17 -1.72
N ARG A 683 21.15 -19.11 -1.36
CA ARG A 683 20.47 -19.99 -2.31
C ARG A 683 19.07 -19.47 -2.53
N MET A 684 18.72 -19.14 -3.77
CA MET A 684 17.38 -18.71 -4.18
C MET A 684 16.70 -19.84 -4.97
N PRO A 685 15.70 -20.53 -4.41
CA PRO A 685 15.07 -21.66 -5.08
C PRO A 685 14.31 -21.22 -6.32
N LEU A 686 14.27 -22.07 -7.36
CA LEU A 686 13.60 -21.83 -8.64
C LEU A 686 14.10 -20.62 -9.46
N ALA A 687 15.05 -19.84 -8.93
CA ALA A 687 15.59 -18.66 -9.59
C ALA A 687 16.69 -18.97 -10.62
N GLY A 688 17.16 -20.22 -10.71
CA GLY A 688 18.33 -20.59 -11.50
C GLY A 688 18.19 -20.20 -12.98
N THR A 689 18.93 -19.20 -13.45
CA THR A 689 18.95 -18.79 -14.87
C THR A 689 20.38 -18.43 -15.30
N PRO A 690 20.86 -18.81 -16.50
CA PRO A 690 22.23 -18.49 -16.90
C PRO A 690 22.42 -16.97 -17.01
N GLY A 691 23.53 -16.46 -16.47
CA GLY A 691 23.86 -15.04 -16.50
C GLY A 691 23.06 -14.22 -15.48
N GLY A 692 22.65 -13.03 -15.90
CA GLY A 692 21.89 -12.10 -15.06
C GLY A 692 22.74 -11.03 -14.37
N THR A 693 22.11 -10.29 -13.48
CA THR A 693 22.73 -9.24 -12.66
C THR A 693 22.43 -9.48 -11.19
N VAL A 694 23.38 -9.11 -10.32
CA VAL A 694 23.24 -9.16 -8.87
C VAL A 694 23.62 -7.81 -8.27
N THR A 695 22.74 -7.26 -7.44
CA THR A 695 23.00 -6.07 -6.62
C THR A 695 23.01 -6.46 -5.15
N VAL A 696 23.99 -5.96 -4.39
CA VAL A 696 24.10 -6.16 -2.95
C VAL A 696 24.23 -4.82 -2.26
N THR A 697 23.51 -4.62 -1.16
CA THR A 697 23.61 -3.40 -0.33
C THR A 697 23.75 -3.79 1.13
N ALA A 698 24.80 -3.27 1.78
CA ALA A 698 25.02 -3.52 3.20
C ALA A 698 24.03 -2.74 4.08
N LEU A 699 23.64 -3.37 5.18
CA LEU A 699 22.92 -2.79 6.29
C LEU A 699 23.91 -2.53 7.45
N ASP A 700 24.62 -1.41 7.33
CA ASP A 700 25.58 -0.88 8.29
C ASP A 700 24.89 -0.04 9.36
N THR A 701 24.20 -0.70 10.29
CA THR A 701 23.40 -0.03 11.35
C THR A 701 24.21 0.91 12.24
N GLY A 702 25.53 0.67 12.35
CA GLY A 702 26.45 1.53 13.09
C GLY A 702 26.99 2.72 12.29
N ALA A 703 26.66 2.82 11.00
CA ALA A 703 27.24 3.78 10.06
C ALA A 703 28.78 3.79 10.09
N THR A 704 29.39 2.62 10.20
CA THR A 704 30.84 2.39 10.33
C THR A 704 31.62 2.48 9.00
N GLY A 705 30.92 2.55 7.86
CA GLY A 705 31.49 2.47 6.52
C GLY A 705 31.64 1.02 6.03
N SER A 706 30.85 0.09 6.56
CA SER A 706 30.87 -1.31 6.12
C SER A 706 30.08 -1.48 4.81
N TYR A 707 30.53 -2.40 3.94
CA TYR A 707 29.92 -2.62 2.62
C TYR A 707 30.02 -4.08 2.19
N CYS A 708 29.20 -4.46 1.22
CA CYS A 708 29.13 -5.81 0.68
C CYS A 708 29.02 -5.76 -0.85
N GLN A 709 29.52 -6.80 -1.51
CA GLN A 709 29.49 -6.92 -2.96
C GLN A 709 29.30 -8.39 -3.37
N PRO A 710 28.73 -8.68 -4.56
CA PRO A 710 28.71 -10.03 -5.11
C PRO A 710 30.13 -10.54 -5.37
N GLU A 711 30.45 -11.74 -4.90
CA GLU A 711 31.70 -12.41 -5.26
C GLU A 711 31.54 -13.19 -6.57
N GLN A 712 30.43 -13.92 -6.71
CA GLN A 712 30.04 -14.69 -7.89
C GLN A 712 28.58 -15.14 -7.75
N TRP A 713 27.93 -15.48 -8.87
CA TRP A 713 26.67 -16.21 -8.85
C TRP A 713 26.64 -17.27 -9.95
N ARG A 714 25.83 -18.30 -9.75
CA ARG A 714 25.66 -19.40 -10.70
C ARG A 714 24.40 -20.18 -10.41
N GLN A 715 23.93 -20.86 -11.43
CA GLN A 715 22.89 -21.88 -11.27
C GLN A 715 23.40 -23.11 -10.50
N ASP A 716 22.50 -23.69 -9.71
CA ASP A 716 22.63 -25.01 -9.09
C ASP A 716 21.30 -25.76 -9.22
N GLY A 717 21.17 -26.51 -10.31
CA GLY A 717 19.89 -27.09 -10.72
C GLY A 717 18.86 -26.00 -11.00
N ALA A 718 17.73 -26.04 -10.29
CA ALA A 718 16.68 -25.02 -10.39
C ALA A 718 16.95 -23.78 -9.52
N ALA A 719 17.93 -23.82 -8.61
CA ALA A 719 18.23 -22.70 -7.73
C ALA A 719 19.30 -21.79 -8.34
N GLU A 720 19.26 -20.51 -7.95
CA GLU A 720 20.38 -19.58 -8.16
C GLU A 720 21.20 -19.50 -6.87
N ILE A 721 22.52 -19.55 -6.98
CA ILE A 721 23.47 -19.42 -5.88
C ILE A 721 24.19 -18.10 -6.02
N VAL A 722 24.10 -17.24 -5.02
CA VAL A 722 24.82 -15.96 -4.96
C VAL A 722 25.78 -15.99 -3.77
N ASP A 723 27.08 -15.95 -4.04
CA ASP A 723 28.10 -15.78 -3.01
C ASP A 723 28.34 -14.27 -2.81
N VAL A 724 28.18 -13.79 -1.58
CA VAL A 724 28.33 -12.38 -1.18
C VAL A 724 29.55 -12.23 -0.28
N ARG A 725 30.31 -11.16 -0.49
CA ARG A 725 31.47 -10.82 0.34
C ARG A 725 31.36 -9.42 0.93
N CYS A 726 31.61 -9.32 2.23
CA CYS A 726 31.44 -8.10 3.00
C CYS A 726 32.76 -7.67 3.66
N PHE A 727 32.93 -6.37 3.80
CA PHE A 727 34.14 -5.73 4.25
C PHE A 727 33.84 -4.60 5.24
N THR A 728 34.79 -4.35 6.15
CA THR A 728 34.87 -3.10 6.89
C THR A 728 35.28 -1.95 5.96
N ARG A 729 35.19 -0.71 6.46
CA ARG A 729 35.70 0.48 5.76
C ARG A 729 37.18 0.42 5.34
N THR A 730 37.99 -0.44 5.95
CA THR A 730 39.41 -0.61 5.62
C THR A 730 39.66 -1.78 4.68
N GLY A 731 38.62 -2.44 4.18
CA GLY A 731 38.73 -3.61 3.28
C GLY A 731 39.00 -4.94 3.99
N ALA A 732 38.94 -4.99 5.34
CA ALA A 732 39.05 -6.26 6.05
C ALA A 732 37.72 -7.02 5.96
N VAL A 733 37.76 -8.35 5.79
CA VAL A 733 36.52 -9.16 5.73
C VAL A 733 35.74 -9.06 7.05
N SER A 734 34.42 -8.87 6.97
CA SER A 734 33.54 -8.72 8.13
C SER A 734 32.15 -9.26 7.85
N ASP A 735 31.54 -9.91 8.83
CA ASP A 735 30.12 -10.29 8.76
C ASP A 735 29.26 -9.03 8.94
N VAL A 736 28.45 -8.69 7.93
CA VAL A 736 27.64 -7.46 7.87
C VAL A 736 26.30 -7.81 7.24
N PRO A 737 25.15 -7.57 7.90
CA PRO A 737 23.84 -7.79 7.30
C PRO A 737 23.69 -7.10 5.95
N PHE A 738 23.01 -7.73 5.00
CA PHE A 738 22.86 -7.17 3.66
C PHE A 738 21.53 -7.56 3.01
N LEU A 739 21.15 -6.77 2.01
CA LEU A 739 20.10 -7.09 1.05
C LEU A 739 20.75 -7.52 -0.26
N VAL A 740 20.21 -8.55 -0.89
CA VAL A 740 20.65 -9.07 -2.18
C VAL A 740 19.47 -9.16 -3.13
N PHE A 741 19.70 -8.76 -4.38
CA PHE A 741 18.75 -8.89 -5.49
C PHE A 741 19.43 -9.59 -6.67
N PHE A 742 18.71 -10.50 -7.30
CA PHE A 742 19.10 -11.18 -8.53
C PHE A 742 18.01 -11.02 -9.59
N ALA A 743 18.41 -10.78 -10.84
CA ALA A 743 17.54 -10.84 -12.00
C ALA A 743 18.26 -11.36 -13.26
N ALA A 744 17.59 -12.19 -14.04
CA ALA A 744 18.10 -12.77 -15.28
C ALA A 744 16.97 -13.11 -16.26
N GLY A 745 17.29 -13.25 -17.55
CA GLY A 745 16.39 -13.82 -18.56
C GLY A 745 16.15 -12.90 -19.76
N SER A 746 15.80 -13.51 -20.91
CA SER A 746 15.67 -12.83 -22.21
C SER A 746 14.23 -12.50 -22.61
N GLY A 747 13.23 -12.85 -21.76
CA GLY A 747 11.81 -12.65 -22.04
C GLY A 747 11.47 -11.22 -22.47
N ALA A 748 10.94 -11.08 -23.69
CA ALA A 748 10.22 -9.90 -24.12
C ALA A 748 8.87 -9.88 -23.41
N ASN A 749 8.78 -9.22 -22.25
CA ASN A 749 7.51 -8.93 -21.61
C ASN A 749 7.20 -7.44 -21.77
N PRO A 750 6.38 -7.03 -22.77
CA PRO A 750 5.88 -5.67 -22.91
C PRO A 750 4.67 -5.47 -22.00
N ILE A 751 4.83 -5.66 -20.67
CA ILE A 751 3.82 -5.15 -19.74
C ILE A 751 4.02 -3.64 -19.67
N ALA A 752 2.97 -2.94 -20.08
CA ALA A 752 2.78 -1.50 -20.11
C ALA A 752 3.05 -0.78 -18.77
N ALA A 753 4.33 -0.62 -18.42
CA ALA A 753 4.80 0.56 -17.71
C ALA A 753 5.42 1.50 -18.75
N PRO A 754 5.29 2.84 -18.65
CA PRO A 754 5.95 3.80 -19.53
C PRO A 754 7.50 3.80 -19.39
N GLY A 755 8.07 2.77 -18.77
CA GLY A 755 9.44 2.75 -18.29
C GLY A 755 10.40 1.90 -19.11
N THR A 756 11.70 2.08 -18.89
CA THR A 756 12.79 1.30 -19.50
C THR A 756 13.59 0.55 -18.43
N ARG A 757 14.12 -0.64 -18.74
CA ARG A 757 15.05 -1.40 -17.87
C ARG A 757 16.18 -1.97 -18.70
N SER A 758 17.38 -1.95 -18.14
CA SER A 758 18.56 -2.59 -18.70
C SER A 758 19.45 -3.14 -17.61
N TYR A 759 20.29 -4.10 -17.96
CA TYR A 759 21.44 -4.47 -17.15
C TYR A 759 22.61 -4.90 -18.03
N VAL A 760 23.82 -4.74 -17.50
CA VAL A 760 25.07 -5.24 -18.07
C VAL A 760 25.95 -5.76 -16.94
N VAL A 761 26.68 -6.83 -17.23
CA VAL A 761 27.73 -7.40 -16.37
C VAL A 761 29.00 -7.47 -17.20
N ASP A 762 29.95 -6.59 -16.90
CA ASP A 762 31.28 -6.63 -17.50
C ASP A 762 32.19 -7.50 -16.62
N ASP A 763 32.50 -8.70 -17.10
CA ASP A 763 33.41 -9.66 -16.49
C ASP A 763 34.84 -9.58 -17.07
N GLN A 764 35.09 -8.64 -18.00
CA GLN A 764 36.35 -8.43 -18.71
C GLN A 764 36.91 -7.02 -18.48
N PRO A 765 37.17 -6.62 -17.22
CA PRO A 765 37.46 -5.22 -16.87
C PRO A 765 38.78 -4.66 -17.43
N GLY A 766 39.64 -5.50 -18.01
CA GLY A 766 40.86 -5.08 -18.70
C GLY A 766 40.69 -4.88 -20.22
N ALA A 767 39.56 -5.29 -20.79
CA ALA A 767 39.29 -5.15 -22.21
C ALA A 767 39.06 -3.67 -22.57
N THR A 768 39.49 -3.26 -23.76
CA THR A 768 39.24 -1.87 -24.24
C THR A 768 37.76 -1.61 -24.45
N ALA A 769 37.01 -2.64 -24.84
CA ALA A 769 35.56 -2.59 -24.90
C ALA A 769 34.98 -4.00 -24.77
N PHE A 770 33.79 -4.08 -24.20
CA PHE A 770 33.03 -5.29 -23.95
C PHE A 770 31.62 -5.11 -24.50
N ALA A 771 31.19 -6.02 -25.37
CA ALA A 771 29.81 -6.04 -25.88
C ALA A 771 29.09 -7.23 -25.23
N PRO A 772 28.05 -7.00 -24.42
CA PRO A 772 27.41 -8.08 -23.68
C PRO A 772 26.67 -9.04 -24.62
N ASP A 773 26.82 -10.34 -24.37
CA ASP A 773 25.88 -11.32 -24.89
C ASP A 773 24.58 -11.33 -24.06
N TRP A 774 23.67 -12.25 -24.34
CA TRP A 774 22.39 -12.33 -23.64
C TRP A 774 22.49 -12.74 -22.15
N GLN A 775 23.60 -13.36 -21.73
CA GLN A 775 23.85 -13.72 -20.33
C GLN A 775 24.39 -12.51 -19.57
N HIS A 776 25.22 -11.71 -20.23
CA HIS A 776 25.92 -10.57 -19.66
C HIS A 776 25.19 -9.24 -19.86
N GLY A 777 24.07 -9.21 -20.59
CA GLY A 777 23.30 -7.98 -20.69
C GLY A 777 21.93 -8.12 -21.33
N ARG A 778 21.09 -7.12 -21.04
CA ARG A 778 19.74 -6.97 -21.60
C ARG A 778 19.44 -5.49 -21.76
N ASN A 779 19.00 -5.08 -22.96
CA ASN A 779 18.78 -3.68 -23.32
C ASN A 779 19.97 -2.77 -22.97
N ALA A 780 21.17 -3.35 -22.96
CA ALA A 780 22.43 -2.67 -22.73
C ALA A 780 23.25 -2.72 -24.02
N GLY A 781 23.98 -1.66 -24.27
CA GLY A 781 24.91 -1.57 -25.37
C GLY A 781 26.33 -1.92 -24.92
N GLN A 782 27.32 -1.29 -25.54
CA GLN A 782 28.72 -1.57 -25.27
C GLN A 782 29.17 -0.95 -23.92
N VAL A 783 30.09 -1.63 -23.24
CA VAL A 783 30.91 -1.07 -22.17
C VAL A 783 32.28 -0.73 -22.74
N VAL A 784 32.70 0.52 -22.63
CA VAL A 784 33.99 0.99 -23.14
C VAL A 784 34.88 1.37 -21.98
N ARG A 785 36.08 0.81 -21.91
CA ARG A 785 37.07 1.17 -20.89
C ARG A 785 37.79 2.45 -21.29
N THR A 786 37.54 3.53 -20.56
CA THR A 786 38.12 4.86 -20.82
C THR A 786 39.44 5.09 -20.07
N GLY A 787 39.75 4.25 -19.08
CA GLY A 787 40.99 4.28 -18.31
C GLY A 787 41.04 3.17 -17.26
N VAL A 788 42.09 3.11 -16.46
CA VAL A 788 42.16 2.15 -15.33
C VAL A 788 41.01 2.44 -14.37
N GLY A 789 40.16 1.44 -14.13
CA GLY A 789 38.96 1.57 -13.29
C GLY A 789 37.97 2.63 -13.78
N ARG A 790 37.96 2.94 -15.08
CA ARG A 790 37.04 3.90 -15.70
C ARG A 790 36.39 3.30 -16.93
N TYR A 791 35.06 3.34 -16.96
CA TYR A 791 34.27 2.76 -18.04
C TYR A 791 33.11 3.68 -18.39
N THR A 792 32.59 3.53 -19.59
CA THR A 792 31.32 4.10 -20.02
C THR A 792 30.43 2.94 -20.46
N ALA A 793 29.30 2.76 -19.79
CA ALA A 793 28.36 1.67 -20.05
C ALA A 793 27.07 2.22 -20.67
N GLU A 794 26.67 1.68 -21.82
CA GLU A 794 25.39 2.00 -22.46
C GLU A 794 24.25 1.21 -21.79
N LEU A 795 23.39 1.92 -21.06
CA LEU A 795 22.28 1.37 -20.27
C LEU A 795 20.99 2.09 -20.63
N ALA A 796 20.11 1.43 -21.38
CA ALA A 796 18.82 2.02 -21.73
C ALA A 796 18.04 2.40 -20.47
N GLY A 797 17.56 3.65 -20.43
CA GLY A 797 16.82 4.23 -19.30
C GLY A 797 17.69 4.93 -18.26
N ALA A 798 19.03 4.90 -18.37
CA ALA A 798 19.93 5.55 -17.42
C ALA A 798 19.90 7.10 -17.50
N ALA A 799 19.39 7.67 -18.60
CA ALA A 799 19.28 9.13 -18.75
C ALA A 799 18.38 9.78 -17.70
N THR A 800 17.29 9.10 -17.33
CA THR A 800 16.24 9.62 -16.44
C THR A 800 15.89 8.69 -15.28
N GLY A 801 16.46 7.49 -15.30
CA GLY A 801 16.19 6.41 -14.36
C GLY A 801 17.27 6.24 -13.29
N VAL A 802 16.91 5.43 -12.30
CA VAL A 802 17.82 4.97 -11.26
C VAL A 802 18.82 3.98 -11.83
N VAL A 803 20.06 4.05 -11.38
CA VAL A 803 21.16 3.14 -11.70
C VAL A 803 21.62 2.44 -10.43
N GLU A 804 21.64 1.11 -10.48
CA GLU A 804 22.29 0.28 -9.48
C GLU A 804 23.64 -0.18 -10.01
N LEU A 805 24.66 -0.15 -9.15
CA LEU A 805 26.02 -0.53 -9.52
C LEU A 805 26.67 -1.33 -8.39
N ALA A 806 27.25 -2.49 -8.73
CA ALA A 806 27.95 -3.34 -7.79
C ALA A 806 29.28 -3.82 -8.36
N ALA A 807 30.35 -3.71 -7.58
CA ALA A 807 31.62 -4.36 -7.90
C ALA A 807 31.47 -5.89 -7.78
N ILE A 808 32.16 -6.65 -8.61
CA ILE A 808 32.15 -8.12 -8.60
C ILE A 808 33.52 -8.65 -8.22
N GLY A 809 33.55 -9.62 -7.31
CA GLY A 809 34.72 -10.44 -7.02
C GLY A 809 35.14 -10.43 -5.56
N SER A 810 36.35 -10.92 -5.31
CA SER A 810 36.88 -11.15 -3.96
C SER A 810 37.65 -9.96 -3.37
N ALA A 811 38.09 -9.03 -4.20
CA ALA A 811 38.86 -7.86 -3.78
C ALA A 811 37.94 -6.72 -3.31
N PRO A 812 38.28 -6.00 -2.21
CA PRO A 812 37.49 -4.87 -1.73
C PRO A 812 37.52 -3.71 -2.73
N ARG A 813 36.37 -3.41 -3.35
CA ARG A 813 36.25 -2.40 -4.40
C ARG A 813 35.04 -1.51 -4.19
N HIS A 814 35.15 -0.26 -4.66
CA HIS A 814 34.04 0.69 -4.73
C HIS A 814 33.85 1.09 -6.18
N CYS A 815 32.72 0.70 -6.78
CA CYS A 815 32.30 1.20 -8.08
C CYS A 815 31.17 2.21 -7.87
N SER A 816 31.31 3.40 -8.46
CA SER A 816 30.36 4.50 -8.33
C SER A 816 30.08 5.18 -9.65
N ILE A 817 29.01 5.97 -9.69
CA ILE A 817 28.62 6.75 -10.86
C ILE A 817 29.52 7.99 -10.93
N ALA A 818 30.35 8.10 -11.96
CA ALA A 818 31.22 9.24 -12.21
C ALA A 818 30.54 10.34 -13.04
N GLY A 819 29.57 9.96 -13.88
CA GLY A 819 28.90 10.86 -14.81
C GLY A 819 27.79 10.15 -15.59
N ARG A 820 26.95 10.93 -16.27
CA ARG A 820 25.87 10.44 -17.14
C ARG A 820 25.80 11.28 -18.41
N HIS A 821 25.61 10.62 -19.54
CA HIS A 821 25.52 11.24 -20.85
C HIS A 821 24.46 10.51 -21.70
N GLY A 822 23.22 11.02 -21.70
CA GLY A 822 22.09 10.28 -22.28
C GLY A 822 21.91 8.94 -21.57
N ASP A 823 21.74 7.85 -22.32
CA ASP A 823 21.66 6.49 -21.79
C ASP A 823 23.05 5.86 -21.52
N SER A 824 24.12 6.65 -21.47
CA SER A 824 25.45 6.19 -21.05
C SER A 824 25.75 6.63 -19.62
N VAL A 825 26.32 5.70 -18.84
CA VAL A 825 26.77 5.93 -17.46
C VAL A 825 28.28 5.76 -17.41
N ASP A 826 28.98 6.77 -16.90
CA ASP A 826 30.39 6.65 -16.59
C ASP A 826 30.55 5.99 -15.22
N VAL A 827 31.28 4.88 -15.20
CA VAL A 827 31.54 4.05 -14.03
C VAL A 827 32.98 4.27 -13.59
N ALA A 828 33.17 4.53 -12.29
CA ALA A 828 34.48 4.63 -11.66
C ALA A 828 34.65 3.59 -10.56
N CYS A 829 35.59 2.66 -10.75
CA CYS A 829 35.96 1.68 -9.75
C CYS A 829 37.32 2.01 -9.11
N VAL A 830 37.38 1.94 -7.79
CA VAL A 830 38.58 2.21 -6.98
C VAL A 830 38.77 1.13 -5.91
N ASP A 831 39.98 1.06 -5.34
CA ASP A 831 40.24 0.35 -4.09
C ASP A 831 39.89 1.19 -2.85
N THR A 832 40.08 0.61 -1.65
CA THR A 832 39.81 1.27 -0.36
C THR A 832 40.75 2.44 -0.04
N SER A 833 41.80 2.65 -0.82
CA SER A 833 42.65 3.85 -0.74
C SER A 833 42.18 4.97 -1.67
N GLY A 834 41.24 4.67 -2.57
CA GLY A 834 40.77 5.57 -3.63
C GLY A 834 41.57 5.46 -4.94
N ALA A 835 42.53 4.53 -5.04
CA ALA A 835 43.27 4.32 -6.27
C ALA A 835 42.39 3.61 -7.31
N ALA A 836 42.40 4.10 -8.55
CA ALA A 836 41.59 3.54 -9.62
C ALA A 836 42.03 2.10 -9.95
N ALA A 837 41.06 1.21 -10.13
CA ALA A 837 41.34 -0.21 -10.35
C ALA A 837 40.33 -0.88 -11.27
N ASP A 838 40.85 -1.59 -12.27
CA ASP A 838 40.03 -2.44 -13.12
C ASP A 838 39.34 -3.51 -12.25
N THR A 839 38.03 -3.60 -12.41
CA THR A 839 37.10 -4.32 -11.52
C THR A 839 35.91 -4.74 -12.36
N ALA A 840 35.58 -6.03 -12.36
CA ALA A 840 34.35 -6.52 -12.95
C ALA A 840 33.15 -5.91 -12.21
N PHE A 841 32.08 -5.58 -12.91
CA PHE A 841 30.93 -4.91 -12.28
C PHE A 841 29.60 -5.33 -12.90
N ALA A 842 28.55 -5.27 -12.09
CA ALA A 842 27.17 -5.37 -12.52
C ALA A 842 26.55 -3.97 -12.46
N ALA A 843 25.90 -3.55 -13.53
CA ALA A 843 25.15 -2.31 -13.58
C ALA A 843 23.76 -2.55 -14.14
N SER A 844 22.73 -1.99 -13.50
CA SER A 844 21.34 -2.03 -13.95
C SER A 844 20.75 -0.64 -13.94
N ALA A 845 19.84 -0.36 -14.87
CA ALA A 845 19.08 0.89 -14.91
C ALA A 845 17.59 0.61 -14.99
N ALA A 846 16.79 1.45 -14.33
CA ALA A 846 15.33 1.42 -14.41
C ALA A 846 14.76 2.85 -14.42
N SER A 847 13.91 3.16 -15.39
CA SER A 847 13.24 4.47 -15.50
C SER A 847 11.73 4.27 -15.53
N GLY A 848 10.97 4.98 -14.70
CA GLY A 848 9.51 4.85 -14.62
C GLY A 848 8.98 3.49 -14.14
N GLN A 849 9.85 2.64 -13.56
CA GLN A 849 9.56 1.31 -13.04
C GLN A 849 10.71 0.79 -12.15
N ASN A 850 10.54 -0.36 -11.49
CA ASN A 850 11.60 -1.09 -10.77
C ASN A 850 12.20 -2.23 -11.62
N LEU A 851 13.07 -3.08 -11.07
CA LEU A 851 13.70 -4.21 -11.81
C LEU A 851 12.91 -5.53 -11.76
N LEU A 852 11.77 -5.63 -11.06
CA LEU A 852 10.98 -6.87 -10.92
C LEU A 852 9.99 -7.07 -12.07
N ASP A 853 9.93 -8.25 -12.68
CA ASP A 853 8.88 -8.62 -13.65
C ASP A 853 7.78 -9.40 -12.93
N ASP A 854 7.10 -8.70 -12.02
CA ASP A 854 5.90 -9.18 -11.34
C ASP A 854 4.68 -8.40 -11.84
N ASN A 855 3.71 -9.09 -12.42
CA ASN A 855 2.50 -8.48 -12.98
C ASN A 855 1.44 -8.14 -11.91
N ARG A 856 1.68 -8.43 -10.62
CA ARG A 856 0.74 -8.24 -9.50
C ARG A 856 0.71 -6.80 -8.93
N LYS A 857 0.96 -5.81 -9.79
CA LYS A 857 1.25 -4.38 -9.52
C LYS A 857 2.60 -4.15 -8.83
N LEU A 858 3.57 -3.75 -9.64
CA LEU A 858 4.86 -3.24 -9.18
C LEU A 858 4.65 -1.96 -8.38
N VAL A 859 5.15 -1.96 -7.15
CA VAL A 859 5.22 -0.75 -6.35
C VAL A 859 6.68 -0.55 -5.97
N GLY A 860 7.34 0.37 -6.65
CA GLY A 860 8.65 0.85 -6.25
C GLY A 860 8.63 2.36 -6.21
N ASP A 861 9.60 2.90 -5.51
CA ASP A 861 9.89 4.31 -5.47
C ASP A 861 11.39 4.44 -5.79
N TYR A 862 11.78 5.42 -6.58
CA TYR A 862 13.19 5.76 -6.68
C TYR A 862 13.41 7.27 -6.61
N VAL A 863 14.59 7.63 -6.13
CA VAL A 863 15.09 9.01 -6.14
C VAL A 863 16.51 9.04 -6.67
N VAL A 864 16.75 9.95 -7.60
CA VAL A 864 18.07 10.36 -8.07
C VAL A 864 18.29 11.78 -7.55
N THR A 865 19.20 11.97 -6.59
CA THR A 865 19.28 13.25 -5.84
C THR A 865 19.75 14.45 -6.69
N GLY A 866 20.32 14.20 -7.86
CA GLY A 866 20.65 15.20 -8.89
C GLY A 866 19.76 15.14 -10.14
N GLY A 867 18.67 14.37 -10.11
CA GLY A 867 17.87 14.02 -11.28
C GLY A 867 16.37 13.89 -11.00
N GLY A 868 15.74 12.88 -11.60
CA GLY A 868 14.30 12.62 -11.48
C GLY A 868 13.95 11.73 -10.29
N GLN A 869 12.67 11.71 -9.95
CA GLN A 869 12.08 10.80 -8.97
C GLN A 869 10.89 10.07 -9.58
N TRP A 870 10.64 8.85 -9.12
CA TRP A 870 9.45 8.08 -9.48
C TRP A 870 8.76 7.62 -8.20
N GLY A 871 7.47 7.90 -8.10
CA GLY A 871 6.68 7.70 -6.89
C GLY A 871 6.68 8.90 -5.93
N LEU A 872 6.12 8.72 -4.74
CA LEU A 872 6.00 9.77 -3.73
C LEU A 872 7.21 9.72 -2.79
N VAL A 873 8.32 10.34 -3.20
CA VAL A 873 9.55 10.33 -2.42
C VAL A 873 9.83 11.69 -1.80
N THR A 874 10.14 11.72 -0.50
CA THR A 874 10.76 12.88 0.15
C THR A 874 12.16 12.48 0.59
N PHE A 875 13.18 13.15 0.07
CA PHE A 875 14.57 12.87 0.39
C PHE A 875 15.19 14.08 1.09
N SER A 876 15.81 13.85 2.25
CA SER A 876 16.45 14.93 3.02
C SER A 876 17.76 14.47 3.64
N ARG A 877 18.73 15.38 3.66
CA ARG A 877 19.99 15.21 4.39
C ARG A 877 19.77 15.52 5.86
N THR A 878 20.17 14.61 6.74
CA THR A 878 20.03 14.78 8.20
C THR A 878 21.34 15.19 8.87
N ALA A 879 22.48 14.74 8.35
CA ALA A 879 23.82 15.16 8.77
C ALA A 879 24.82 14.96 7.61
N THR A 880 26.08 15.33 7.79
CA THR A 880 27.13 15.06 6.79
C THR A 880 27.20 13.58 6.46
N GLY A 881 26.99 13.26 5.18
CA GLY A 881 26.94 11.91 4.64
C GLY A 881 25.79 11.05 5.19
N LYS A 882 24.74 11.64 5.78
CA LYS A 882 23.58 10.91 6.29
C LYS A 882 22.27 11.46 5.73
N TYR A 883 21.38 10.56 5.33
CA TYR A 883 20.16 10.89 4.63
C TYR A 883 18.96 10.09 5.15
N THR A 884 17.79 10.67 4.98
CA THR A 884 16.49 10.02 5.22
C THR A 884 15.65 10.14 3.96
N ALA A 885 15.15 9.00 3.47
CA ALA A 885 14.13 8.94 2.44
C ALA A 885 12.80 8.48 3.05
N ARG A 886 11.73 9.23 2.81
CA ARG A 886 10.34 8.79 3.00
C ARG A 886 9.81 8.38 1.64
N LEU A 887 9.32 7.16 1.56
CA LEU A 887 8.80 6.53 0.35
C LEU A 887 7.31 6.32 0.56
N GLY A 888 6.44 6.85 -0.30
CA GLY A 888 4.98 6.77 -0.16
C GLY A 888 4.38 5.39 -0.45
N ASN A 889 5.22 4.35 -0.43
CA ASN A 889 4.88 2.98 -0.78
C ASN A 889 5.41 1.97 0.26
N GLY A 890 4.82 1.92 1.46
CA GLY A 890 5.28 1.08 2.56
C GLY A 890 4.93 -0.42 2.54
N TYR A 891 4.95 -1.09 1.38
CA TYR A 891 4.55 -2.50 1.28
C TYR A 891 5.70 -3.47 1.61
N SER A 892 5.35 -4.60 2.23
CA SER A 892 6.27 -5.73 2.44
C SER A 892 5.79 -6.98 1.70
N PRO A 893 6.71 -7.84 1.22
CA PRO A 893 8.15 -7.72 1.35
C PRO A 893 8.79 -6.77 0.35
N SER A 894 9.94 -6.23 0.72
CA SER A 894 10.66 -5.18 -0.01
C SER A 894 12.17 -5.46 -0.09
N THR A 895 12.84 -4.72 -0.98
CA THR A 895 14.29 -4.62 -1.07
C THR A 895 14.68 -3.18 -1.43
N MET A 896 15.90 -2.81 -1.07
CA MET A 896 16.45 -1.48 -1.27
C MET A 896 17.90 -1.57 -1.71
N HIS A 897 18.24 -0.79 -2.71
CA HIS A 897 19.63 -0.66 -3.15
C HIS A 897 19.97 0.79 -3.41
N VAL A 898 21.19 1.15 -3.02
CA VAL A 898 21.70 2.51 -3.13
C VAL A 898 23.04 2.50 -3.86
N THR A 899 23.19 3.41 -4.82
CA THR A 899 24.45 3.66 -5.53
C THR A 899 24.87 5.10 -5.32
N ALA A 900 26.13 5.30 -4.95
CA ALA A 900 26.68 6.63 -4.80
C ALA A 900 27.09 7.22 -6.16
N GLU A 901 26.91 8.53 -6.32
CA GLU A 901 27.62 9.30 -7.32
C GLU A 901 28.95 9.82 -6.74
N GLY A 902 29.87 10.20 -7.63
CA GLY A 902 31.19 10.68 -7.26
C GLY A 902 32.22 9.55 -7.14
N VAL A 903 33.37 9.76 -7.76
CA VAL A 903 34.44 8.75 -7.91
C VAL A 903 34.83 8.13 -6.57
N GLY A 904 34.58 6.83 -6.43
CA GLY A 904 34.96 6.04 -5.25
C GLY A 904 34.08 6.23 -4.02
N ASN A 905 33.03 7.05 -4.10
CA ASN A 905 32.04 7.10 -3.03
C ASN A 905 31.22 5.81 -2.99
N TYR A 906 30.70 5.46 -1.82
CA TYR A 906 29.77 4.35 -1.65
C TYR A 906 28.76 4.67 -0.56
N CYS A 907 27.60 4.03 -0.60
CA CYS A 907 26.55 4.21 0.39
C CYS A 907 26.10 2.87 0.96
N ALA A 908 25.57 2.91 2.18
CA ALA A 908 24.98 1.76 2.86
C ALA A 908 23.68 2.18 3.56
N LEU A 909 22.82 1.20 3.82
CA LEU A 909 21.64 1.38 4.65
C LEU A 909 22.07 1.38 6.11
N THR A 910 21.52 2.29 6.91
CA THR A 910 21.78 2.37 8.36
C THR A 910 20.55 2.02 9.20
N GLY A 911 19.38 1.96 8.57
CA GLY A 911 18.13 1.55 9.20
C GLY A 911 16.96 1.65 8.23
N MET A 912 15.87 0.98 8.56
CA MET A 912 14.63 0.99 7.80
C MET A 912 13.43 0.88 8.76
N ASN A 913 12.30 1.53 8.44
CA ASN A 913 11.03 1.37 9.16
C ASN A 913 9.88 1.22 8.15
N GLU A 914 9.31 0.02 8.07
CA GLU A 914 8.27 -0.35 7.08
C GLU A 914 6.90 -0.61 7.72
N THR A 915 6.64 -0.02 8.88
CA THR A 915 5.47 -0.37 9.71
C THR A 915 4.17 0.34 9.32
N THR A 916 4.20 1.31 8.40
CA THR A 916 3.03 2.08 7.99
C THR A 916 2.62 1.74 6.57
N ARG A 917 1.37 1.26 6.37
CA ARG A 917 0.81 0.83 5.06
C ARG A 917 0.91 1.88 3.92
N ASN A 918 1.25 3.13 4.25
CA ASN A 918 1.31 4.26 3.33
C ASN A 918 2.72 4.86 3.19
N ASP A 919 3.68 4.53 4.06
CA ASP A 919 5.03 5.13 4.03
C ASP A 919 6.10 4.13 4.50
N SER A 920 7.24 4.10 3.82
CA SER A 920 8.49 3.46 4.27
C SER A 920 9.56 4.50 4.51
N TYR A 921 10.27 4.40 5.64
CA TYR A 921 11.41 5.26 5.93
C TYR A 921 12.72 4.50 5.77
N VAL A 922 13.65 5.10 5.03
CA VAL A 922 15.00 4.56 4.78
C VAL A 922 16.02 5.53 5.32
N TYR A 923 16.96 5.01 6.09
CA TYR A 923 18.09 5.78 6.61
C TYR A 923 19.36 5.31 5.93
N LEU A 924 20.13 6.25 5.37
CA LEU A 924 21.30 5.98 4.54
C LEU A 924 22.51 6.72 5.09
N ALA A 925 23.69 6.13 4.90
CA ALA A 925 24.95 6.83 5.06
C ALA A 925 25.84 6.63 3.83
N CYS A 926 26.52 7.69 3.40
CA CYS A 926 27.45 7.68 2.28
C CYS A 926 28.85 8.09 2.72
N TYR A 927 29.83 7.50 2.06
CA TYR A 927 31.23 7.52 2.45
C TYR A 927 32.11 7.80 1.23
N ALA A 928 33.21 8.50 1.45
CA ALA A 928 34.31 8.55 0.50
C ALA A 928 35.04 7.19 0.48
N ALA A 929 35.91 6.97 -0.50
CA ALA A 929 36.63 5.68 -0.66
C ALA A 929 37.41 5.21 0.59
N ASN A 930 37.85 6.14 1.43
CA ASN A 930 38.53 5.87 2.71
C ASN A 930 37.57 5.56 3.89
N GLY A 931 36.27 5.51 3.62
CA GLY A 931 35.18 5.26 4.56
C GLY A 931 34.77 6.46 5.43
N THR A 932 35.23 7.68 5.17
CA THR A 932 34.75 8.86 5.93
C THR A 932 33.40 9.30 5.40
N LEU A 933 32.47 9.65 6.30
CA LEU A 933 31.17 10.20 5.91
C LEU A 933 31.36 11.39 4.97
N THR A 934 30.70 11.37 3.82
CA THR A 934 30.78 12.43 2.81
C THR A 934 29.40 12.73 2.26
N ASP A 935 29.15 14.00 2.01
CA ASP A 935 27.99 14.39 1.22
C ASP A 935 28.25 14.02 -0.24
N THR A 936 27.30 13.33 -0.84
CA THR A 936 27.30 13.01 -2.26
C THR A 936 25.89 12.91 -2.82
N ASN A 937 25.76 12.96 -4.15
CA ASN A 937 24.54 12.53 -4.80
C ASN A 937 24.44 11.00 -4.80
N LEU A 938 23.21 10.49 -4.92
CA LEU A 938 22.95 9.06 -4.95
C LEU A 938 21.70 8.71 -5.74
N ASP A 939 21.66 7.43 -6.07
CA ASP A 939 20.55 6.71 -6.66
C ASP A 939 20.03 5.72 -5.63
N LEU A 940 18.77 5.87 -5.23
CA LEU A 940 18.09 4.94 -4.33
C LEU A 940 16.93 4.29 -5.07
N LEU A 941 16.98 2.97 -5.24
CA LEU A 941 15.85 2.17 -5.69
C LEU A 941 15.25 1.44 -4.49
N TYR A 942 13.98 1.74 -4.21
CA TYR A 942 13.14 0.94 -3.33
C TYR A 942 12.16 0.14 -4.17
N THR A 943 12.10 -1.15 -3.85
CA THR A 943 11.23 -2.10 -4.52
C THR A 943 10.42 -2.83 -3.48
N SER A 944 9.10 -2.77 -3.59
CA SER A 944 8.20 -3.57 -2.77
C SER A 944 7.32 -4.45 -3.63
N THR A 945 6.90 -5.56 -3.04
CA THR A 945 5.92 -6.45 -3.66
C THR A 945 4.62 -6.27 -2.91
N ARG A 946 3.62 -5.75 -3.61
CA ARG A 946 2.27 -5.67 -3.06
C ARG A 946 1.70 -7.07 -3.14
N ILE A 947 1.85 -7.86 -2.09
CA ILE A 947 1.25 -9.19 -2.05
C ILE A 947 -0.26 -9.00 -2.02
N TYR A 948 -0.93 -9.23 -3.14
CA TYR A 948 -2.38 -9.33 -3.29
C TYR A 948 -2.81 -10.77 -3.57
#